data_AF-A0AAF5DG37-F1
#
_entry.id   AF-A0AAF5DG37-F1
#
_cell.length_a   1.000
_cell.length_b   1.000
_cell.length_c   1.000
_cell.angle_alpha   90.00
_cell.angle_beta   90.00
_cell.angle_gamma   90.00
#
_symmetry.space_group_name_H-M   'P 1'
#
loop_
_entity.id
_entity.type
_entity.pdbx_description
1 polymer ?
#
loop_
_entity_poly.entity_id
_entity_poly.type
_entity_poly.pdbx_seq_one_letter_code
_entity_poly.pdbx_strand_id
1 'polypeptide(L)'
;NETYDYTNQMNQLSKKWKTSLKKHFIKASLVSNVRCASWNSTGEILAIGTNSGEILFVKFEKGLENCDDVTIQIVTISEAKEKFVEDNPIDLKDTENEINHVVFHNIHPHLCVTSSNDHVLRFWNPYNGVKIGDWCNSELASQTLNSICFKGKSVIDSTLYCITNYERLWKLQQVSDDFKVTTKLSQNEINDIALYGEENNIIGPSHRGTVIMYDGDTLEQYQSFEIGTQKRGYRVIALNKDQTLMALGNNFAQVQIYMMDQETVLTQYDGMRNTVRHLSFSACGRLLAIGGDDEYIVILETKNFTEIYRIDNLGIYKDCDRSKNSPIRKERNVQYEQAIILGPFVYCFCLILKINNMPTSAIKVESSKYPIIRRDDTVIDDYHGTKVKDPYRYLEDPDSQETKDFVEACNKITEPFLNDCPVRTEISKKLSELWNYEKFSCYAKHGSYYYHFYNTGLQNQSVLYRQKTLDEKPEKFFDPNCLSKDGTTAIRQYKWTRDGEILAVGLSEKGSDWVTLKFLQSNGKWLDDCITGVKHSSLAWMPNNKGIFYSTYPDHKSIVEGTNTEKHQFHSLYYHEIGNHSGDILVADFRTDSNLMLSGSIGREDNYLIVDVSRGCDPFNKVYYYDVSQNNFEINGKVELKPLFTNNDAKYDVVYVKDDVIWVHTNHNSPMFKLIKVNFATANEGPSKWTTIINEDSHKKLDWVTPVANDKIFASYLEDVKSTLYVHDLNSGTFLYQIAFPIGTIAGIHCRPNETEFFVSFESLLSPTAIYYGDFKNSVNNSLNVKVIREVKIEGYDSSKFESNQIFYTSKDGTKVPMFIMHKKEIEMNGQNPTMLLGYGGFNISNTPCFSISRILFMENFCGIVAIANIRGGSEYGETWHEQGMKFNKQNCFDDFIGASEFLINKNYTSPDKLIIQGGSNGGLLVAVCSQQRPDLFGAVINRVGVLDMLRFQKFTIGGAWIPEYGCSDVKEEFEYIYKYSPLHNLCLPKNKLQWPATLLMTADHDDRVVPLHSLKYIAELYHTLKDARDYQTNPVLIRVEVAAGHGQGKPTSKCIDELTDIYCFIQRVLSIEWKK
;
A
#
# COMPACT_ATOMS: atom_id res chain seq x y z
N ASN A 1 -62.74 0.93 -11.16
CA ASN A 1 -64.15 1.28 -11.42
C ASN A 1 -64.22 2.78 -11.60
N GLU A 2 -64.76 3.23 -12.72
CA GLU A 2 -64.62 4.57 -13.34
C GLU A 2 -63.28 4.80 -14.06
N THR A 3 -63.21 4.28 -15.28
CA THR A 3 -62.43 4.82 -16.40
C THR A 3 -62.80 6.30 -16.61
N TYR A 4 -62.10 7.22 -15.96
CA TYR A 4 -62.17 8.65 -16.22
C TYR A 4 -61.10 9.07 -17.25
N ASP A 5 -61.55 9.86 -18.20
CA ASP A 5 -60.93 10.27 -19.46
C ASP A 5 -59.63 11.10 -19.32
N TYR A 6 -58.50 10.42 -19.06
CA TYR A 6 -57.17 11.06 -19.02
C TYR A 6 -56.61 11.37 -20.42
N THR A 7 -57.09 10.67 -21.45
CA THR A 7 -56.54 10.75 -22.81
C THR A 7 -56.99 12.02 -23.56
N ASN A 8 -58.22 12.51 -23.35
CA ASN A 8 -58.66 13.74 -23.99
C ASN A 8 -58.00 15.01 -23.43
N GLN A 9 -57.69 15.05 -22.12
CA GLN A 9 -57.01 16.21 -21.53
C GLN A 9 -55.57 16.36 -22.04
N MET A 10 -54.83 15.25 -22.15
CA MET A 10 -53.46 15.27 -22.70
C MET A 10 -53.42 15.64 -24.20
N ASN A 11 -54.43 15.21 -24.98
CA ASN A 11 -54.50 15.53 -26.41
C ASN A 11 -54.84 17.00 -26.71
N GLN A 12 -55.59 17.69 -25.84
CA GLN A 12 -55.82 19.14 -25.99
C GLN A 12 -54.59 19.99 -25.69
N LEU A 13 -53.76 19.58 -24.73
CA LEU A 13 -52.48 20.25 -24.39
C LEU A 13 -51.43 20.06 -25.51
N SER A 14 -51.30 18.85 -26.05
CA SER A 14 -50.38 18.50 -27.13
C SER A 14 -50.54 19.34 -28.41
N LYS A 15 -51.76 19.80 -28.71
CA LYS A 15 -52.04 20.55 -29.96
C LYS A 15 -51.62 22.02 -29.94
N LYS A 16 -51.33 22.62 -28.78
CA LYS A 16 -51.06 24.06 -28.69
C LYS A 16 -49.60 24.48 -28.89
N TRP A 17 -48.59 23.61 -28.71
CA TRP A 17 -47.20 24.05 -28.51
C TRP A 17 -46.14 23.56 -29.53
N LYS A 18 -46.52 23.25 -30.77
CA LYS A 18 -45.62 22.54 -31.71
C LYS A 18 -44.86 23.37 -32.76
N THR A 19 -44.45 24.64 -32.53
CA THR A 19 -43.74 25.38 -33.61
C THR A 19 -42.73 26.42 -33.12
N SER A 20 -41.46 26.04 -32.95
CA SER A 20 -40.25 26.77 -33.41
C SER A 20 -39.00 26.36 -32.61
N LEU A 21 -38.30 25.31 -33.08
CA LEU A 21 -36.95 24.91 -32.65
C LEU A 21 -35.90 25.45 -33.62
N LYS A 22 -34.76 25.98 -33.12
CA LYS A 22 -33.46 25.84 -33.77
C LYS A 22 -32.28 26.16 -32.82
N LYS A 23 -31.52 25.08 -32.54
CA LYS A 23 -30.07 24.95 -32.33
C LYS A 23 -29.38 25.84 -31.28
N HIS A 24 -29.09 25.26 -30.11
CA HIS A 24 -27.75 25.32 -29.49
C HIS A 24 -27.35 23.88 -29.08
N PHE A 25 -26.16 23.45 -29.48
CA PHE A 25 -25.59 22.15 -29.11
C PHE A 25 -25.12 22.20 -27.65
N ILE A 26 -25.63 21.32 -26.79
CA ILE A 26 -25.04 21.04 -25.47
C ILE A 26 -24.60 19.57 -25.48
N LYS A 27 -23.30 19.32 -25.35
CA LYS A 27 -22.77 18.01 -24.99
C LYS A 27 -23.21 17.75 -23.54
N ALA A 28 -24.21 16.92 -23.33
CA ALA A 28 -24.49 16.38 -22.01
C ALA A 28 -23.35 15.41 -21.66
N SER A 29 -22.53 15.74 -20.65
CA SER A 29 -21.87 14.69 -19.88
C SER A 29 -22.99 13.86 -19.29
N LEU A 30 -23.08 12.58 -19.65
CA LEU A 30 -23.87 11.69 -18.82
C LEU A 30 -23.25 11.78 -17.42
N VAL A 31 -24.07 12.12 -16.44
CA VAL A 31 -24.01 11.60 -15.07
C VAL A 31 -22.60 11.35 -14.52
N SER A 32 -21.96 12.36 -13.93
CA SER A 32 -20.84 12.09 -13.02
C SER A 32 -21.37 11.38 -11.77
N ASN A 33 -20.64 10.38 -11.29
CA ASN A 33 -20.84 9.76 -9.98
C ASN A 33 -22.17 8.99 -9.83
N VAL A 34 -22.43 8.09 -10.76
CA VAL A 34 -23.59 7.19 -10.70
C VAL A 34 -23.53 6.29 -9.47
N ARG A 35 -24.64 6.12 -8.74
CA ARG A 35 -24.62 5.58 -7.37
C ARG A 35 -25.54 4.39 -7.13
N CYS A 36 -26.83 4.61 -7.29
CA CYS A 36 -27.88 3.62 -7.05
C CYS A 36 -28.73 3.47 -8.31
N ALA A 37 -29.36 2.30 -8.48
CA ALA A 37 -30.11 1.99 -9.70
C ALA A 37 -31.24 0.99 -9.44
N SER A 38 -32.48 1.35 -9.74
CA SER A 38 -33.65 0.48 -9.51
C SER A 38 -34.52 0.35 -10.74
N TRP A 39 -35.01 -0.86 -10.99
CA TRP A 39 -35.97 -1.14 -12.06
C TRP A 39 -37.40 -0.90 -11.58
N ASN A 40 -38.25 -0.38 -12.47
CA ASN A 40 -39.67 -0.29 -12.21
C ASN A 40 -40.37 -1.66 -12.27
N SER A 41 -41.62 -1.72 -11.81
CA SER A 41 -42.40 -2.97 -11.75
C SER A 41 -42.70 -3.60 -13.11
N THR A 42 -42.57 -2.85 -14.22
CA THR A 42 -42.67 -3.39 -15.60
C THR A 42 -41.33 -3.82 -16.18
N GLY A 43 -40.20 -3.42 -15.57
CA GLY A 43 -38.85 -3.61 -16.10
C GLY A 43 -38.49 -2.70 -17.28
N GLU A 44 -39.35 -1.73 -17.61
CA GLU A 44 -39.16 -0.84 -18.76
C GLU A 44 -38.34 0.41 -18.41
N ILE A 45 -38.25 0.78 -17.14
CA ILE A 45 -37.52 1.98 -16.68
C ILE A 45 -36.52 1.58 -15.60
N LEU A 46 -35.28 2.04 -15.75
CA LEU A 46 -34.24 2.02 -14.71
C LEU A 46 -34.05 3.45 -14.19
N ALA A 47 -34.42 3.71 -12.93
CA ALA A 47 -34.08 4.95 -12.24
C ALA A 47 -32.66 4.86 -11.71
N ILE A 48 -31.88 5.93 -11.85
CA ILE A 48 -30.47 6.02 -11.50
C ILE A 48 -30.29 7.26 -10.63
N GLY A 49 -29.82 7.10 -9.39
CA GLY A 49 -29.41 8.21 -8.53
C GLY A 49 -27.91 8.43 -8.55
N THR A 50 -27.45 9.66 -8.33
CA THR A 50 -26.03 10.04 -8.34
C THR A 50 -25.55 10.58 -6.99
N ASN A 51 -24.23 10.61 -6.80
CA ASN A 51 -23.61 11.29 -5.66
C ASN A 51 -23.78 12.82 -5.73
N SER A 52 -24.08 13.38 -6.91
CA SER A 52 -24.35 14.81 -7.12
C SER A 52 -25.80 15.24 -6.82
N GLY A 53 -26.67 14.29 -6.43
CA GLY A 53 -28.07 14.58 -6.11
C GLY A 53 -29.01 14.58 -7.33
N GLU A 54 -28.57 14.01 -8.45
CA GLU A 54 -29.33 13.93 -9.70
C GLU A 54 -30.02 12.56 -9.83
N ILE A 55 -31.22 12.55 -10.42
CA ILE A 55 -31.95 11.33 -10.76
C ILE A 55 -32.16 11.25 -12.28
N LEU A 56 -31.82 10.11 -12.88
CA LEU A 56 -32.10 9.80 -14.29
C LEU A 56 -33.07 8.64 -14.41
N PHE A 57 -33.94 8.69 -15.41
CA PHE A 57 -34.82 7.58 -15.78
C PHE A 57 -34.45 7.08 -17.17
N VAL A 58 -33.90 5.86 -17.25
CA VAL A 58 -33.52 5.22 -18.51
C VAL A 58 -34.64 4.30 -18.95
N LYS A 59 -35.28 4.58 -20.09
CA LYS A 59 -36.38 3.77 -20.62
C LYS A 59 -35.86 2.79 -21.68
N PHE A 60 -36.29 1.54 -21.59
CA PHE A 60 -35.94 0.45 -22.50
C PHE A 60 -37.10 0.26 -23.48
N GLU A 61 -36.93 0.57 -24.77
CA GLU A 61 -38.01 0.61 -25.77
C GLU A 61 -38.41 -0.76 -26.34
N LYS A 62 -37.50 -1.74 -26.30
CA LYS A 62 -37.76 -3.12 -26.74
C LYS A 62 -37.62 -4.04 -25.53
N GLY A 63 -38.66 -4.83 -25.30
CA GLY A 63 -38.81 -5.68 -24.11
C GLY A 63 -37.56 -6.48 -23.81
N LEU A 64 -37.22 -6.52 -22.52
CA LEU A 64 -36.09 -7.26 -21.94
C LEU A 64 -36.08 -8.78 -22.22
N GLU A 65 -37.12 -9.31 -22.86
CA GLU A 65 -37.27 -10.74 -23.13
C GLU A 65 -36.26 -11.29 -24.14
N ASN A 66 -35.72 -10.44 -25.04
CA ASN A 66 -34.66 -10.82 -25.96
C ASN A 66 -33.47 -9.86 -25.71
N CYS A 67 -32.50 -10.29 -24.90
CA CYS A 67 -31.27 -9.53 -24.57
C CYS A 67 -30.54 -8.95 -25.80
N ASP A 68 -30.80 -9.51 -26.98
CA ASP A 68 -30.18 -9.13 -28.24
C ASP A 68 -30.55 -7.71 -28.72
N ASP A 69 -31.72 -7.17 -28.33
CA ASP A 69 -32.35 -6.08 -29.09
C ASP A 69 -32.82 -4.89 -28.22
N VAL A 70 -32.12 -4.62 -27.12
CA VAL A 70 -32.44 -3.50 -26.23
C VAL A 70 -32.15 -2.16 -26.91
N THR A 71 -33.21 -1.40 -27.21
CA THR A 71 -33.10 0.01 -27.62
C THR A 71 -33.22 0.86 -26.36
N ILE A 72 -32.17 1.60 -26.03
CA ILE A 72 -32.14 2.43 -24.83
C ILE A 72 -32.54 3.85 -25.23
N GLN A 73 -33.65 4.32 -24.71
CA GLN A 73 -34.03 5.73 -24.75
C GLN A 73 -33.66 6.30 -23.39
N ILE A 74 -32.50 6.95 -23.33
CA ILE A 74 -32.12 7.69 -22.14
C ILE A 74 -33.07 8.88 -22.10
N VAL A 75 -34.08 8.83 -21.25
CA VAL A 75 -34.81 10.04 -20.88
C VAL A 75 -33.88 10.77 -19.91
N THR A 76 -32.78 11.30 -20.46
CA THR A 76 -31.99 12.29 -19.73
C THR A 76 -32.93 13.43 -19.45
N ILE A 77 -32.72 14.11 -18.35
CA ILE A 77 -33.68 15.14 -18.03
C ILE A 77 -33.58 16.34 -18.98
N SER A 78 -32.57 16.38 -19.87
CA SER A 78 -32.64 17.24 -21.05
C SER A 78 -33.80 16.86 -21.98
N GLU A 79 -34.09 15.57 -22.17
CA GLU A 79 -35.26 15.11 -22.95
C GLU A 79 -36.58 15.23 -22.18
N ALA A 80 -36.60 15.09 -20.86
CA ALA A 80 -37.81 15.37 -20.06
C ALA A 80 -38.08 16.87 -19.91
N LYS A 81 -37.04 17.72 -19.81
CA LYS A 81 -37.18 19.19 -19.93
C LYS A 81 -37.74 19.61 -21.30
N GLU A 82 -37.49 18.83 -22.35
CA GLU A 82 -38.07 19.08 -23.67
C GLU A 82 -39.47 18.46 -23.87
N LYS A 83 -39.90 17.51 -23.03
CA LYS A 83 -41.18 16.80 -23.20
C LYS A 83 -42.27 17.15 -22.19
N PHE A 84 -41.95 17.67 -21.01
CA PHE A 84 -42.92 17.83 -19.93
C PHE A 84 -42.75 19.16 -19.19
N VAL A 85 -43.74 20.04 -19.38
CA VAL A 85 -44.12 21.19 -18.53
C VAL A 85 -43.25 22.46 -18.65
N GLU A 86 -43.74 23.45 -19.41
CA GLU A 86 -43.15 24.81 -19.51
C GLU A 86 -43.52 25.75 -18.33
N ASP A 87 -44.09 25.30 -17.21
CA ASP A 87 -44.48 26.24 -16.13
C ASP A 87 -43.79 26.03 -14.77
N ASN A 88 -42.78 25.16 -14.69
CA ASN A 88 -41.84 25.20 -13.57
C ASN A 88 -40.50 24.60 -14.02
N PRO A 89 -39.36 25.27 -13.79
CA PRO A 89 -38.06 24.65 -13.99
C PRO A 89 -38.00 23.44 -13.08
N ILE A 90 -38.06 22.24 -13.67
CA ILE A 90 -37.75 21.01 -12.95
C ILE A 90 -36.25 21.10 -12.70
N ASP A 91 -35.89 21.48 -11.47
CA ASP A 91 -34.53 21.38 -10.99
C ASP A 91 -34.21 19.90 -10.78
N LEU A 92 -33.08 19.49 -11.31
CA LEU A 92 -32.70 18.09 -11.47
C LEU A 92 -31.58 17.68 -10.55
N LYS A 93 -30.83 18.68 -10.10
CA LYS A 93 -30.38 18.70 -8.74
C LYS A 93 -31.61 18.95 -7.89
N ASP A 94 -32.17 17.89 -7.35
CA ASP A 94 -33.19 18.03 -6.32
C ASP A 94 -32.57 18.39 -4.97
N THR A 95 -31.30 18.05 -4.85
CA THR A 95 -30.50 18.28 -3.67
C THR A 95 -29.04 18.37 -4.08
N GLU A 96 -28.23 19.08 -3.31
CA GLU A 96 -26.78 19.00 -3.45
C GLU A 96 -26.21 17.73 -2.79
N ASN A 97 -27.10 16.90 -2.23
CA ASN A 97 -26.76 15.71 -1.46
C ASN A 97 -26.90 14.44 -2.30
N GLU A 98 -25.99 13.49 -2.08
CA GLU A 98 -26.03 12.15 -2.68
C GLU A 98 -27.41 11.48 -2.56
N ILE A 99 -27.91 10.91 -3.66
CA ILE A 99 -29.07 10.01 -3.65
C ILE A 99 -28.60 8.63 -3.20
N ASN A 100 -28.98 8.25 -1.98
CA ASN A 100 -28.56 7.00 -1.33
C ASN A 100 -29.27 5.78 -1.89
N HIS A 101 -30.58 5.90 -2.15
CA HIS A 101 -31.41 4.79 -2.58
C HIS A 101 -32.53 5.28 -3.50
N VAL A 102 -32.93 4.44 -4.44
CA VAL A 102 -34.06 4.68 -5.34
C VAL A 102 -34.89 3.42 -5.41
N VAL A 103 -36.21 3.51 -5.25
CA VAL A 103 -37.09 2.33 -5.28
C VAL A 103 -38.41 2.67 -5.97
N PHE A 104 -38.98 1.73 -6.69
CA PHE A 104 -40.32 1.88 -7.28
C PHE A 104 -41.38 1.29 -6.36
N HIS A 105 -42.61 1.79 -6.47
CA HIS A 105 -43.75 1.11 -5.88
C HIS A 105 -43.87 -0.30 -6.48
N ASN A 106 -43.97 -1.32 -5.62
CA ASN A 106 -43.93 -2.74 -6.03
C ASN A 106 -44.92 -3.12 -7.16
N ILE A 107 -46.12 -2.52 -7.18
CA ILE A 107 -47.12 -2.72 -8.24
C ILE A 107 -47.15 -1.58 -9.27
N HIS A 108 -47.29 -0.32 -8.84
CA HIS A 108 -47.49 0.82 -9.74
C HIS A 108 -46.18 1.34 -10.37
N PRO A 109 -46.00 1.24 -11.70
CA PRO A 109 -44.75 1.65 -12.35
C PRO A 109 -44.58 3.17 -12.45
N HIS A 110 -45.62 3.96 -12.15
CA HIS A 110 -45.64 5.42 -12.26
C HIS A 110 -45.22 6.14 -10.97
N LEU A 111 -44.72 5.41 -9.97
CA LEU A 111 -44.32 5.98 -8.70
C LEU A 111 -42.97 5.42 -8.25
N CYS A 112 -42.01 6.31 -8.03
CA CYS A 112 -40.70 6.02 -7.52
C CYS A 112 -40.41 6.92 -6.31
N VAL A 113 -39.62 6.43 -5.35
CA VAL A 113 -39.19 7.19 -4.17
C VAL A 113 -37.67 7.15 -4.08
N THR A 114 -37.05 8.28 -3.78
CA THR A 114 -35.62 8.38 -3.47
C THR A 114 -35.38 8.83 -2.04
N SER A 115 -34.26 8.37 -1.47
CA SER A 115 -33.64 9.01 -0.30
C SER A 115 -32.33 9.68 -0.65
N SER A 116 -32.01 10.72 0.10
CA SER A 116 -30.73 11.43 -0.01
C SER A 116 -30.20 11.80 1.37
N ASN A 117 -28.94 12.26 1.42
CA ASN A 117 -28.28 12.62 2.68
C ASN A 117 -28.88 13.84 3.41
N ASP A 118 -29.86 14.53 2.82
CA ASP A 118 -30.65 15.57 3.52
C ASP A 118 -31.86 15.02 4.28
N HIS A 119 -31.99 13.69 4.41
CA HIS A 119 -33.00 13.03 5.23
C HIS A 119 -34.45 13.15 4.72
N VAL A 120 -34.64 13.57 3.46
CA VAL A 120 -35.95 13.74 2.83
C VAL A 120 -36.26 12.56 1.89
N LEU A 121 -37.49 12.04 1.97
CA LEU A 121 -38.05 11.13 0.97
C LEU A 121 -38.69 11.93 -0.15
N ARG A 122 -38.33 11.64 -1.40
CA ARG A 122 -38.88 12.37 -2.55
C ARG A 122 -39.56 11.42 -3.50
N PHE A 123 -40.79 11.76 -3.90
CA PHE A 123 -41.65 10.96 -4.75
C PHE A 123 -41.60 11.47 -6.18
N TRP A 124 -41.51 10.58 -7.15
CA TRP A 124 -41.30 10.89 -8.55
C TRP A 124 -42.28 10.11 -9.44
N ASN A 125 -42.72 10.74 -10.52
CA ASN A 125 -43.30 10.03 -11.64
C ASN A 125 -42.17 9.75 -12.68
N PRO A 126 -41.73 8.49 -12.79
CA PRO A 126 -40.57 8.10 -13.60
C PRO A 126 -40.80 8.22 -15.11
N TYR A 127 -42.05 8.28 -15.58
CA TYR A 127 -42.36 8.36 -17.01
C TYR A 127 -42.22 9.78 -17.57
N ASN A 128 -42.34 10.80 -16.72
CA ASN A 128 -42.18 12.20 -17.10
C ASN A 128 -41.07 12.92 -16.31
N GLY A 129 -40.43 12.24 -15.35
CA GLY A 129 -39.38 12.78 -14.49
C GLY A 129 -39.87 13.82 -13.48
N VAL A 130 -41.20 13.99 -13.32
CA VAL A 130 -41.76 15.03 -12.45
C VAL A 130 -41.73 14.56 -11.00
N LYS A 131 -41.14 15.37 -10.12
CA LYS A 131 -41.28 15.19 -8.67
C LYS A 131 -42.72 15.45 -8.25
N ILE A 132 -43.34 14.45 -7.65
CA ILE A 132 -44.72 14.48 -7.14
C ILE A 132 -44.78 15.24 -5.81
N GLY A 133 -43.75 15.10 -4.97
CA GLY A 133 -43.66 15.79 -3.69
C GLY A 133 -42.54 15.25 -2.80
N ASP A 134 -42.29 15.95 -1.71
CA ASP A 134 -41.30 15.59 -0.69
C ASP A 134 -42.02 15.26 0.61
N TRP A 135 -41.51 14.29 1.35
CA TRP A 135 -41.95 13.98 2.70
C TRP A 135 -40.75 13.90 3.62
N CYS A 136 -40.86 14.56 4.77
CA CYS A 136 -39.89 14.53 5.83
C CYS A 136 -40.64 14.56 7.16
N ASN A 137 -40.17 13.77 8.13
CA ASN A 137 -40.66 13.80 9.50
C ASN A 137 -39.53 14.28 10.41
N SER A 138 -39.83 15.04 11.46
CA SER A 138 -38.84 15.56 12.40
C SER A 138 -37.93 14.50 13.02
N GLU A 139 -38.41 13.28 13.25
CA GLU A 139 -37.59 12.19 13.81
C GLU A 139 -36.70 11.52 12.74
N LEU A 140 -37.15 11.51 11.49
CA LEU A 140 -36.39 11.00 10.33
C LEU A 140 -35.31 11.99 9.90
N ALA A 141 -35.60 13.30 10.06
CA ALA A 141 -34.78 14.43 9.62
C ALA A 141 -33.37 14.50 10.25
N SER A 142 -33.09 13.67 11.26
CA SER A 142 -31.78 13.61 11.92
C SER A 142 -31.02 12.31 11.69
N GLN A 143 -31.48 11.45 10.77
CA GLN A 143 -30.92 10.12 10.57
C GLN A 143 -30.74 9.85 9.08
N THR A 144 -29.55 9.39 8.67
CA THR A 144 -29.27 9.12 7.25
C THR A 144 -30.15 7.96 6.79
N LEU A 145 -30.95 8.19 5.75
CA LEU A 145 -31.87 7.20 5.24
C LEU A 145 -31.16 6.33 4.20
N ASN A 146 -30.80 5.11 4.61
CA ASN A 146 -29.90 4.23 3.88
C ASN A 146 -30.58 3.40 2.80
N SER A 147 -31.78 2.88 3.10
CA SER A 147 -32.56 2.06 2.17
C SER A 147 -34.06 2.21 2.39
N ILE A 148 -34.82 2.00 1.32
CA ILE A 148 -36.27 2.10 1.26
C ILE A 148 -36.83 0.89 0.50
N CYS A 149 -37.91 0.29 1.00
CA CYS A 149 -38.75 -0.58 0.19
C CYS A 149 -40.23 -0.18 0.28
N PHE A 150 -40.96 -0.29 -0.83
CA PHE A 150 -42.29 0.32 -0.96
C PHE A 150 -43.34 -0.70 -1.44
N LYS A 151 -44.26 -1.07 -0.54
CA LYS A 151 -45.29 -2.10 -0.77
C LYS A 151 -46.68 -1.52 -0.66
N GLY A 152 -47.54 -1.74 -1.65
CA GLY A 152 -48.95 -1.40 -1.55
C GLY A 152 -49.81 -2.21 -2.52
N LYS A 153 -51.09 -2.38 -2.21
CA LYS A 153 -52.08 -2.90 -3.17
C LYS A 153 -52.57 -1.83 -4.13
N SER A 154 -52.50 -0.57 -3.70
CA SER A 154 -52.83 0.65 -4.40
C SER A 154 -51.84 1.72 -3.93
N VAL A 155 -51.70 2.84 -4.66
CA VAL A 155 -50.86 3.97 -4.25
C VAL A 155 -51.29 4.55 -2.89
N ILE A 156 -52.58 4.48 -2.55
CA ILE A 156 -53.16 5.05 -1.33
C ILE A 156 -53.08 4.12 -0.12
N ASP A 157 -52.95 2.81 -0.33
CA ASP A 157 -52.78 1.80 0.73
C ASP A 157 -51.33 1.32 0.81
N SER A 158 -50.39 2.15 0.38
CA SER A 158 -48.98 1.80 0.39
C SER A 158 -48.35 2.01 1.77
N THR A 159 -47.49 1.06 2.13
CA THR A 159 -46.59 1.13 3.27
C THR A 159 -45.16 1.20 2.76
N LEU A 160 -44.43 2.20 3.22
CA LEU A 160 -43.02 2.41 2.91
C LEU A 160 -42.19 2.03 4.13
N TYR A 161 -41.25 1.12 3.94
CA TYR A 161 -40.30 0.74 4.97
C TYR A 161 -38.97 1.41 4.68
N CYS A 162 -38.29 1.86 5.74
CA CYS A 162 -36.96 2.44 5.60
C CYS A 162 -36.05 2.02 6.75
N ILE A 163 -34.75 2.03 6.50
CA ILE A 163 -33.73 1.86 7.53
C ILE A 163 -32.85 3.10 7.61
N THR A 164 -32.63 3.58 8.83
CA THR A 164 -31.82 4.76 9.10
C THR A 164 -30.65 4.43 10.02
N ASN A 165 -29.52 5.08 9.78
CA ASN A 165 -28.26 4.89 10.51
C ASN A 165 -27.86 3.41 10.67
N TYR A 166 -28.28 2.56 9.74
CA TYR A 166 -28.08 1.11 9.75
C TYR A 166 -28.71 0.32 10.91
N GLU A 167 -29.48 0.96 11.80
CA GLU A 167 -29.92 0.33 13.05
C GLU A 167 -31.39 0.50 13.37
N ARG A 168 -32.10 1.44 12.72
CA ARG A 168 -33.51 1.71 13.03
C ARG A 168 -34.39 1.46 11.82
N LEU A 169 -35.33 0.53 11.97
CA LEU A 169 -36.36 0.23 11.00
C LEU A 169 -37.57 1.15 11.20
N TRP A 170 -38.18 1.54 10.09
CA TRP A 170 -39.36 2.39 10.04
C TRP A 170 -40.41 1.76 9.16
N LYS A 171 -41.67 1.95 9.53
CA LYS A 171 -42.87 1.64 8.76
C LYS A 171 -43.66 2.95 8.65
N LEU A 172 -43.84 3.42 7.42
CA LEU A 172 -44.58 4.61 7.07
C LEU A 172 -45.83 4.16 6.31
N GLN A 173 -46.96 4.10 7.00
CA GLN A 173 -48.22 3.69 6.38
C GLN A 173 -49.02 4.93 6.02
N GLN A 174 -49.38 5.11 4.75
CA GLN A 174 -50.13 6.30 4.35
C GLN A 174 -51.51 6.31 5.04
N VAL A 175 -51.85 7.41 5.69
CA VAL A 175 -53.15 7.64 6.33
C VAL A 175 -53.60 9.06 5.98
N SER A 176 -54.58 9.18 5.08
CA SER A 176 -55.02 10.47 4.53
C SER A 176 -53.86 11.20 3.84
N ASP A 177 -53.45 12.34 4.40
CA ASP A 177 -52.56 13.31 3.76
C ASP A 177 -51.14 13.23 4.35
N ASP A 178 -50.89 12.27 5.26
CA ASP A 178 -49.59 12.04 5.92
C ASP A 178 -49.34 10.53 6.12
N PHE A 179 -48.20 10.16 6.69
CA PHE A 179 -47.86 8.79 7.03
C PHE A 179 -47.98 8.56 8.54
N LYS A 180 -48.69 7.50 8.92
CA LYS A 180 -48.57 6.93 10.26
C LYS A 180 -47.22 6.23 10.38
N VAL A 181 -46.40 6.72 11.30
CA VAL A 181 -45.04 6.24 11.52
C VAL A 181 -45.00 5.20 12.65
N THR A 182 -44.32 4.08 12.42
CA THR A 182 -43.92 3.11 13.45
C THR A 182 -42.43 2.84 13.29
N THR A 183 -41.67 2.78 14.38
CA THR A 183 -40.20 2.60 14.33
C THR A 183 -39.75 1.58 15.36
N LYS A 184 -38.65 0.88 15.07
CA LYS A 184 -38.03 -0.09 15.98
C LYS A 184 -36.53 -0.15 15.75
N LEU A 185 -35.76 -0.21 16.84
CA LEU A 185 -34.34 -0.49 16.74
C LEU A 185 -34.14 -1.97 16.37
N SER A 186 -33.41 -2.24 15.31
CA SER A 186 -32.95 -3.57 14.94
C SER A 186 -31.89 -4.04 15.94
N GLN A 187 -31.86 -5.34 16.23
CA GLN A 187 -30.82 -5.96 17.05
C GLN A 187 -29.49 -6.12 16.30
N ASN A 188 -29.52 -5.92 14.99
CA ASN A 188 -28.39 -6.09 14.09
C ASN A 188 -28.26 -4.86 13.19
N GLU A 189 -27.03 -4.46 12.87
CA GLU A 189 -26.79 -3.45 11.84
C GLU A 189 -27.18 -4.02 10.48
N ILE A 190 -28.09 -3.33 9.79
CA ILE A 190 -28.59 -3.67 8.47
C ILE A 190 -28.47 -2.45 7.57
N ASN A 191 -27.81 -2.63 6.43
CA ASN A 191 -27.58 -1.54 5.50
C ASN A 191 -28.68 -1.34 4.47
N ASP A 192 -29.43 -2.40 4.17
CA ASP A 192 -30.38 -2.45 3.07
C ASP A 192 -31.56 -3.35 3.43
N ILE A 193 -32.73 -3.08 2.86
CA ILE A 193 -33.95 -3.85 3.11
C ILE A 193 -34.72 -4.10 1.82
N ALA A 194 -35.26 -5.30 1.66
CA ALA A 194 -36.14 -5.69 0.58
C ALA A 194 -37.45 -6.27 1.11
N LEU A 195 -38.51 -6.22 0.30
CA LEU A 195 -39.77 -6.89 0.62
C LEU A 195 -39.62 -8.41 0.45
N TYR A 196 -40.11 -9.18 1.41
CA TYR A 196 -40.10 -10.64 1.39
C TYR A 196 -41.49 -11.19 1.68
N GLY A 197 -41.86 -12.26 0.99
CA GLY A 197 -43.15 -12.93 1.09
C GLY A 197 -44.34 -12.14 0.53
N GLU A 198 -45.49 -12.81 0.56
CA GLU A 198 -46.81 -12.23 0.27
C GLU A 198 -47.27 -11.28 1.40
N GLU A 199 -46.90 -11.61 2.64
CA GLU A 199 -47.13 -10.79 3.84
C GLU A 199 -46.22 -9.57 3.87
N ASN A 200 -46.46 -8.65 4.81
CA ASN A 200 -45.70 -7.41 4.94
C ASN A 200 -44.26 -7.62 5.46
N ASN A 201 -43.60 -8.74 5.19
CA ASN A 201 -42.28 -9.04 5.73
C ASN A 201 -41.18 -8.29 4.97
N ILE A 202 -40.10 -7.96 5.68
CA ILE A 202 -38.91 -7.34 5.13
C ILE A 202 -37.69 -8.19 5.45
N ILE A 203 -36.70 -8.19 4.57
CA ILE A 203 -35.45 -8.94 4.71
C ILE A 203 -34.26 -7.99 4.51
N GLY A 204 -33.19 -8.17 5.27
CA GLY A 204 -32.00 -7.31 5.16
C GLY A 204 -30.71 -8.05 5.50
N PRO A 205 -29.58 -7.71 4.85
CA PRO A 205 -28.29 -8.28 5.17
C PRO A 205 -27.66 -7.56 6.36
N SER A 206 -26.90 -8.30 7.16
CA SER A 206 -26.05 -7.73 8.20
C SER A 206 -24.58 -7.72 7.78
N HIS A 207 -23.83 -6.80 8.38
CA HIS A 207 -22.36 -6.77 8.28
C HIS A 207 -21.67 -8.02 8.84
N ARG A 208 -22.40 -8.93 9.49
CA ARG A 208 -21.87 -10.18 10.05
C ARG A 208 -22.05 -11.39 9.14
N GLY A 209 -22.58 -11.21 7.93
CA GLY A 209 -22.78 -12.29 6.94
C GLY A 209 -24.08 -13.06 7.16
N THR A 210 -24.96 -12.56 8.02
CA THR A 210 -26.31 -13.08 8.21
C THR A 210 -27.30 -12.27 7.37
N VAL A 211 -28.36 -12.93 6.91
CA VAL A 211 -29.55 -12.29 6.37
C VAL A 211 -30.67 -12.46 7.40
N ILE A 212 -31.40 -11.38 7.66
CA ILE A 212 -32.32 -11.25 8.78
C ILE A 212 -33.70 -10.89 8.24
N MET A 213 -34.73 -11.54 8.78
CA MET A 213 -36.12 -11.39 8.36
C MET A 213 -36.93 -10.75 9.49
N TYR A 214 -37.72 -9.74 9.14
CA TYR A 214 -38.56 -8.98 10.06
C TYR A 214 -40.02 -9.03 9.64
N ASP A 215 -40.90 -9.12 10.62
CA ASP A 215 -42.33 -8.95 10.44
C ASP A 215 -42.57 -7.45 10.24
N GLY A 216 -43.02 -7.02 9.06
CA GLY A 216 -43.15 -5.58 8.80
C GLY A 216 -44.41 -4.95 9.38
N ASP A 217 -45.24 -5.68 10.14
CA ASP A 217 -46.29 -5.04 10.93
C ASP A 217 -45.78 -4.63 12.31
N THR A 218 -44.90 -5.44 12.92
CA THR A 218 -44.32 -5.25 14.25
C THR A 218 -42.87 -4.72 14.25
N LEU A 219 -42.20 -4.79 13.09
CA LEU A 219 -40.77 -4.58 12.87
C LEU A 219 -39.88 -5.51 13.73
N GLU A 220 -40.42 -6.65 14.19
CA GLU A 220 -39.66 -7.64 14.97
C GLU A 220 -38.92 -8.61 14.07
N GLN A 221 -37.65 -8.83 14.38
CA GLN A 221 -36.89 -9.93 13.80
C GLN A 221 -37.54 -11.26 14.23
N TYR A 222 -37.90 -12.11 13.27
CA TYR A 222 -38.43 -13.44 13.54
C TYR A 222 -37.51 -14.58 13.08
N GLN A 223 -36.58 -14.32 12.14
CA GLN A 223 -35.67 -15.33 11.61
C GLN A 223 -34.35 -14.70 11.12
N SER A 224 -33.28 -15.47 11.12
CA SER A 224 -32.01 -15.12 10.48
C SER A 224 -31.26 -16.36 10.04
N PHE A 225 -30.50 -16.27 8.95
CA PHE A 225 -29.67 -17.36 8.44
C PHE A 225 -28.33 -16.81 7.91
N GLU A 226 -27.26 -17.60 7.98
CA GLU A 226 -25.96 -17.26 7.39
C GLU A 226 -25.91 -17.72 5.93
N ILE A 227 -25.24 -16.95 5.08
CA ILE A 227 -25.10 -17.27 3.65
C ILE A 227 -23.64 -17.53 3.32
N GLY A 228 -23.38 -18.73 2.84
CA GLY A 228 -22.03 -19.17 2.47
C GLY A 228 -21.05 -19.16 3.64
N THR A 229 -19.76 -19.20 3.32
CA THR A 229 -18.66 -19.12 4.30
C THR A 229 -18.13 -17.69 4.44
N GLN A 230 -18.80 -16.71 3.83
CA GLN A 230 -18.35 -15.31 3.84
C GLN A 230 -18.60 -14.65 5.20
N LYS A 231 -17.56 -14.61 6.03
CA LYS A 231 -17.53 -13.82 7.27
C LYS A 231 -17.46 -12.30 7.04
N ARG A 232 -17.52 -11.83 5.79
CA ARG A 232 -17.22 -10.44 5.42
C ARG A 232 -18.43 -9.50 5.39
N GLY A 233 -19.62 -10.00 5.72
CA GLY A 233 -20.82 -9.19 5.74
C GLY A 233 -21.36 -8.87 4.35
N TYR A 234 -22.67 -8.73 4.27
CA TYR A 234 -23.33 -8.20 3.08
C TYR A 234 -23.88 -6.82 3.41
N ARG A 235 -23.84 -5.93 2.44
CA ARG A 235 -24.28 -4.53 2.56
C ARG A 235 -25.64 -4.31 1.91
N VAL A 236 -25.85 -4.88 0.73
CA VAL A 236 -27.07 -4.67 -0.06
C VAL A 236 -27.70 -5.98 -0.45
N ILE A 237 -29.02 -5.98 -0.60
CA ILE A 237 -29.84 -7.15 -0.90
C ILE A 237 -30.84 -6.80 -1.99
N ALA A 238 -31.10 -7.73 -2.89
CA ALA A 238 -32.25 -7.66 -3.79
C ALA A 238 -32.88 -9.04 -3.95
N LEU A 239 -34.19 -9.09 -4.08
CA LEU A 239 -34.93 -10.30 -4.42
C LEU A 239 -35.52 -10.14 -5.82
N ASN A 240 -35.53 -11.21 -6.61
CA ASN A 240 -36.31 -11.24 -7.84
C ASN A 240 -37.82 -11.33 -7.51
N LYS A 241 -38.67 -11.10 -8.51
CA LYS A 241 -40.13 -10.94 -8.34
C LYS A 241 -40.81 -12.16 -7.73
N ASP A 242 -40.37 -13.37 -8.08
CA ASP A 242 -40.82 -14.67 -7.56
C ASP A 242 -40.07 -15.10 -6.29
N GLN A 243 -39.10 -14.31 -5.83
CA GLN A 243 -38.30 -14.52 -4.61
C GLN A 243 -37.56 -15.87 -4.57
N THR A 244 -37.20 -16.38 -5.75
CA THR A 244 -36.38 -17.59 -5.93
C THR A 244 -34.88 -17.28 -5.91
N LEU A 245 -34.49 -16.06 -6.30
CA LEU A 245 -33.12 -15.57 -6.29
C LEU A 245 -32.97 -14.36 -5.38
N MET A 246 -31.90 -14.37 -4.60
CA MET A 246 -31.48 -13.27 -3.76
C MET A 246 -30.07 -12.83 -4.16
N ALA A 247 -29.90 -11.59 -4.56
CA ALA A 247 -28.60 -10.99 -4.82
C ALA A 247 -28.09 -10.28 -3.57
N LEU A 248 -26.82 -10.47 -3.23
CA LEU A 248 -26.18 -9.86 -2.07
C LEU A 248 -24.87 -9.20 -2.48
N GLY A 249 -24.75 -7.90 -2.23
CA GLY A 249 -23.55 -7.12 -2.54
C GLY A 249 -22.80 -6.75 -1.25
N ASN A 250 -21.48 -6.69 -1.28
CA ASN A 250 -20.68 -6.35 -0.11
C ASN A 250 -19.75 -5.14 -0.33
N ASN A 251 -19.05 -4.71 0.72
CA ASN A 251 -18.06 -3.63 0.67
C ASN A 251 -16.79 -3.98 -0.13
N PHE A 252 -16.66 -5.22 -0.58
CA PHE A 252 -15.47 -5.77 -1.25
C PHE A 252 -15.71 -6.01 -2.74
N ALA A 253 -16.65 -5.27 -3.34
CA ALA A 253 -16.96 -5.31 -4.76
C ALA A 253 -17.50 -6.68 -5.28
N GLN A 254 -18.03 -7.50 -4.38
CA GLN A 254 -18.57 -8.82 -4.73
C GLN A 254 -20.09 -8.80 -4.68
N VAL A 255 -20.71 -9.45 -5.66
CA VAL A 255 -22.15 -9.71 -5.70
C VAL A 255 -22.38 -11.21 -5.78
N GLN A 256 -22.99 -11.80 -4.76
CA GLN A 256 -23.38 -13.20 -4.78
C GLN A 256 -24.85 -13.35 -5.13
N ILE A 257 -25.17 -14.38 -5.91
CA ILE A 257 -26.55 -14.75 -6.23
C ILE A 257 -26.84 -16.04 -5.49
N TYR A 258 -27.81 -16.00 -4.60
CA TYR A 258 -28.24 -17.10 -3.75
C TYR A 258 -29.59 -17.62 -4.23
N MET A 259 -29.71 -18.93 -4.37
CA MET A 259 -30.97 -19.57 -4.69
C MET A 259 -31.69 -19.91 -3.38
N MET A 260 -32.85 -19.30 -3.15
CA MET A 260 -33.55 -19.35 -1.87
C MET A 260 -34.08 -20.74 -1.54
N ASP A 261 -34.49 -21.51 -2.55
CA ASP A 261 -35.05 -22.86 -2.42
C ASP A 261 -33.99 -23.95 -2.18
N GLN A 262 -32.80 -23.76 -2.76
CA GLN A 262 -31.66 -24.68 -2.61
C GLN A 262 -30.72 -24.32 -1.46
N GLU A 263 -30.98 -23.19 -0.79
CA GLU A 263 -30.15 -22.61 0.26
C GLU A 263 -28.65 -22.51 -0.11
N THR A 264 -28.36 -22.20 -1.38
CA THR A 264 -26.99 -22.24 -1.92
C THR A 264 -26.63 -21.00 -2.73
N VAL A 265 -25.36 -20.63 -2.70
CA VAL A 265 -24.80 -19.61 -3.59
C VAL A 265 -24.67 -20.20 -4.99
N LEU A 266 -25.45 -19.67 -5.94
CA LEU A 266 -25.49 -20.06 -7.34
C LEU A 266 -24.24 -19.56 -8.09
N THR A 267 -23.81 -18.33 -7.80
CA THR A 267 -22.60 -17.73 -8.36
C THR A 267 -22.07 -16.56 -7.52
N GLN A 268 -20.93 -16.01 -7.92
CA GLN A 268 -20.42 -14.71 -7.50
C GLN A 268 -19.95 -13.91 -8.73
N TYR A 269 -20.32 -12.63 -8.77
CA TYR A 269 -19.80 -11.64 -9.70
C TYR A 269 -18.83 -10.71 -8.97
N ASP A 270 -17.60 -10.64 -9.48
CA ASP A 270 -16.50 -9.82 -8.93
C ASP A 270 -16.04 -8.74 -9.94
N GLY A 271 -16.96 -8.23 -10.78
CA GLY A 271 -16.60 -7.24 -11.81
C GLY A 271 -16.69 -5.77 -11.38
N MET A 272 -17.24 -5.50 -10.19
CA MET A 272 -17.13 -4.19 -9.54
C MET A 272 -15.71 -4.01 -8.99
N ARG A 273 -15.25 -2.77 -8.78
CA ARG A 273 -13.93 -2.44 -8.21
C ARG A 273 -14.03 -1.89 -6.78
N ASN A 274 -15.17 -1.30 -6.42
CA ASN A 274 -15.44 -0.73 -5.11
C ASN A 274 -16.74 -1.28 -4.51
N THR A 275 -17.09 -0.78 -3.32
CA THR A 275 -18.27 -1.20 -2.55
C THR A 275 -19.54 -1.21 -3.41
N VAL A 276 -20.27 -2.32 -3.36
CA VAL A 276 -21.59 -2.45 -3.97
C VAL A 276 -22.62 -1.77 -3.05
N ARG A 277 -23.35 -0.81 -3.61
CA ARG A 277 -24.23 0.11 -2.86
C ARG A 277 -25.70 -0.06 -3.19
N HIS A 278 -26.02 -0.69 -4.30
CA HIS A 278 -27.39 -0.92 -4.70
C HIS A 278 -27.48 -2.12 -5.61
N LEU A 279 -28.53 -2.91 -5.43
CA LEU A 279 -28.88 -4.04 -6.28
C LEU A 279 -30.36 -3.95 -6.63
N SER A 280 -30.72 -4.23 -7.88
CA SER A 280 -32.13 -4.32 -8.28
C SER A 280 -32.30 -5.31 -9.41
N PHE A 281 -33.13 -6.32 -9.21
CA PHE A 281 -33.59 -7.18 -10.30
C PHE A 281 -34.57 -6.42 -11.20
N SER A 282 -34.55 -6.72 -12.50
CA SER A 282 -35.63 -6.31 -13.40
C SER A 282 -36.91 -7.12 -13.10
N ALA A 283 -38.07 -6.62 -13.54
CA ALA A 283 -39.36 -7.25 -13.26
C ALA A 283 -39.49 -8.72 -13.73
N CYS A 284 -38.73 -9.11 -14.76
CA CYS A 284 -38.68 -10.49 -15.26
C CYS A 284 -37.61 -11.36 -14.57
N GLY A 285 -36.82 -10.80 -13.64
CA GLY A 285 -35.74 -11.48 -12.93
C GLY A 285 -34.50 -11.79 -13.79
N ARG A 286 -34.50 -11.45 -15.10
CA ARG A 286 -33.41 -11.78 -16.03
C ARG A 286 -32.23 -10.82 -15.98
N LEU A 287 -32.43 -9.60 -15.50
CA LEU A 287 -31.35 -8.63 -15.34
C LEU A 287 -31.18 -8.24 -13.88
N LEU A 288 -29.95 -7.94 -13.51
CA LEU A 288 -29.59 -7.35 -12.22
C LEU A 288 -28.79 -6.07 -12.48
N ALA A 289 -29.32 -4.94 -12.02
CA ALA A 289 -28.57 -3.69 -11.98
C ALA A 289 -27.74 -3.64 -10.68
N ILE A 290 -26.46 -3.30 -10.82
CA ILE A 290 -25.49 -3.17 -9.74
C ILE A 290 -24.93 -1.74 -9.75
N GLY A 291 -25.22 -0.97 -8.70
CA GLY A 291 -24.64 0.34 -8.45
C GLY A 291 -23.64 0.29 -7.30
N GLY A 292 -22.63 1.17 -7.32
CA GLY A 292 -21.54 1.13 -6.34
C GLY A 292 -20.77 2.45 -6.23
N ASP A 293 -19.60 2.38 -5.59
CA ASP A 293 -18.61 3.48 -5.51
C ASP A 293 -17.74 3.59 -6.79
N ASP A 294 -18.06 2.83 -7.83
CA ASP A 294 -17.30 2.71 -9.07
C ASP A 294 -17.55 3.82 -10.11
N GLU A 295 -18.46 4.75 -9.81
CA GLU A 295 -18.98 5.77 -10.75
C GLU A 295 -19.64 5.20 -12.02
N TYR A 296 -19.93 3.90 -12.05
CA TYR A 296 -20.70 3.23 -13.09
C TYR A 296 -21.70 2.22 -12.52
N ILE A 297 -22.75 1.93 -13.30
CA ILE A 297 -23.70 0.84 -13.06
C ILE A 297 -23.39 -0.30 -14.02
N VAL A 298 -23.38 -1.53 -13.50
CA VAL A 298 -23.32 -2.75 -14.30
C VAL A 298 -24.71 -3.36 -14.41
N ILE A 299 -25.10 -3.79 -15.61
CA ILE A 299 -26.29 -4.59 -15.85
C ILE A 299 -25.84 -6.01 -16.21
N LEU A 300 -26.09 -6.96 -15.30
CA LEU A 300 -25.80 -8.38 -15.50
C LEU A 300 -27.01 -9.15 -16.02
N GLU A 301 -26.76 -10.12 -16.90
CA GLU A 301 -27.71 -11.20 -17.16
C GLU A 301 -27.68 -12.18 -15.99
N THR A 302 -28.81 -12.46 -15.36
CA THR A 302 -28.87 -13.33 -14.17
C THR A 302 -28.75 -14.81 -14.49
N LYS A 303 -28.90 -15.20 -15.77
CA LYS A 303 -28.77 -16.59 -16.21
C LYS A 303 -27.31 -17.02 -16.34
N ASN A 304 -26.50 -16.18 -17.00
CA ASN A 304 -25.10 -16.49 -17.32
C ASN A 304 -24.11 -15.66 -16.49
N PHE A 305 -24.60 -14.69 -15.72
CA PHE A 305 -23.81 -13.75 -14.93
C PHE A 305 -22.80 -12.96 -15.75
N THR A 306 -23.21 -12.64 -16.98
CA THR A 306 -22.45 -11.87 -17.96
C THR A 306 -22.88 -10.41 -17.93
N GLU A 307 -21.90 -9.51 -17.94
CA GLU A 307 -22.13 -8.06 -18.06
C GLU A 307 -22.65 -7.75 -19.46
N ILE A 308 -23.92 -7.35 -19.54
CA ILE A 308 -24.55 -6.96 -20.82
C ILE A 308 -24.29 -5.48 -21.10
N TYR A 309 -24.45 -4.65 -20.06
CA TYR A 309 -24.24 -3.21 -20.17
C TYR A 309 -23.43 -2.65 -19.00
N ARG A 310 -22.64 -1.61 -19.29
CA ARG A 310 -22.06 -0.71 -18.29
C ARG A 310 -22.53 0.71 -18.58
N ILE A 311 -23.03 1.41 -17.57
CA ILE A 311 -23.52 2.80 -17.67
C ILE A 311 -22.62 3.67 -16.81
N ASP A 312 -21.90 4.61 -17.39
CA ASP A 312 -21.03 5.55 -16.68
C ASP A 312 -21.25 6.99 -17.16
N ASN A 313 -20.33 7.89 -16.80
CA ASN A 313 -20.42 9.29 -17.19
C ASN A 313 -20.14 9.57 -18.69
N LEU A 314 -19.58 8.60 -19.40
CA LEU A 314 -19.27 8.69 -20.82
C LEU A 314 -20.37 8.05 -21.68
N GLY A 315 -21.18 7.14 -21.14
CA GLY A 315 -22.36 6.62 -21.80
C GLY A 315 -22.77 5.21 -21.36
N ILE A 316 -23.43 4.50 -22.27
CA ILE A 316 -23.84 3.10 -22.07
C ILE A 316 -23.06 2.23 -23.04
N TYR A 317 -22.31 1.27 -22.51
CA TYR A 317 -21.48 0.32 -23.26
C TYR A 317 -22.15 -1.04 -23.25
N LYS A 318 -22.29 -1.67 -24.42
CA LYS A 318 -22.79 -3.04 -24.59
C LYS A 318 -21.60 -4.00 -24.73
N ASP A 319 -21.74 -5.25 -24.25
CA ASP A 319 -20.74 -6.32 -24.35
C ASP A 319 -19.36 -5.90 -23.84
N CYS A 320 -19.27 -5.58 -22.55
CA CYS A 320 -18.00 -5.32 -21.88
C CYS A 320 -17.25 -6.64 -21.63
N ASP A 321 -16.85 -7.29 -22.72
CA ASP A 321 -16.18 -8.58 -22.68
C ASP A 321 -14.71 -8.41 -22.30
N ARG A 322 -14.40 -8.62 -21.01
CA ARG A 322 -13.02 -8.78 -20.51
C ARG A 322 -12.32 -10.02 -21.08
N SER A 323 -12.96 -10.83 -21.92
CA SER A 323 -12.39 -12.07 -22.46
C SER A 323 -11.30 -11.90 -23.54
N LYS A 324 -11.03 -10.69 -24.04
CA LYS A 324 -10.07 -10.51 -25.17
C LYS A 324 -8.65 -10.06 -24.84
N ASN A 325 -8.27 -9.76 -23.58
CA ASN A 325 -6.88 -9.38 -23.24
C ASN A 325 -6.39 -9.81 -21.85
N SER A 326 -6.97 -10.86 -21.26
CA SER A 326 -6.39 -11.49 -20.05
C SER A 326 -6.63 -13.00 -20.11
N PRO A 327 -5.68 -13.85 -19.66
CA PRO A 327 -5.88 -15.29 -19.71
C PRO A 327 -7.02 -15.69 -18.77
N ILE A 328 -8.16 -15.98 -19.38
CA ILE A 328 -9.33 -16.60 -18.76
C ILE A 328 -8.90 -17.93 -18.14
N ARG A 329 -9.06 -18.06 -16.83
CA ARG A 329 -9.18 -19.38 -16.19
C ARG A 329 -10.54 -19.96 -16.56
N LYS A 330 -10.56 -20.80 -17.59
CA LYS A 330 -11.57 -21.85 -17.72
C LYS A 330 -11.28 -22.90 -16.65
N GLU A 331 -12.16 -23.07 -15.68
CA GLU A 331 -12.43 -24.38 -15.09
C GLU A 331 -13.71 -24.34 -14.23
N ARG A 332 -14.58 -25.35 -14.47
CA ARG A 332 -15.86 -25.69 -13.82
C ARG A 332 -17.13 -25.00 -14.33
N ASN A 333 -17.46 -25.30 -15.59
CA ASN A 333 -18.83 -25.68 -15.92
C ASN A 333 -19.14 -26.99 -15.19
N VAL A 334 -20.15 -27.00 -14.31
CA VAL A 334 -20.85 -28.24 -13.92
C VAL A 334 -22.18 -28.19 -14.62
N GLN A 335 -22.31 -29.01 -15.67
CA GLN A 335 -23.58 -29.28 -16.32
C GLN A 335 -24.52 -30.01 -15.36
N TYR A 336 -25.76 -29.52 -15.32
CA TYR A 336 -26.95 -30.27 -14.96
C TYR A 336 -27.03 -31.53 -15.83
N GLU A 337 -26.84 -32.71 -15.23
CA GLU A 337 -27.44 -34.02 -15.56
C GLU A 337 -26.57 -35.13 -14.94
N GLN A 338 -26.92 -35.53 -13.70
CA GLN A 338 -26.84 -36.89 -13.16
C GLN A 338 -27.00 -36.82 -11.64
N ALA A 339 -28.26 -36.89 -11.22
CA ALA A 339 -28.61 -37.33 -9.89
C ALA A 339 -28.58 -38.86 -9.84
N ILE A 340 -28.47 -39.38 -8.62
CA ILE A 340 -28.74 -40.75 -8.15
C ILE A 340 -27.58 -41.74 -8.30
N ILE A 341 -26.94 -42.08 -7.16
CA ILE A 341 -26.84 -43.43 -6.56
C ILE A 341 -25.61 -43.49 -5.61
N LEU A 342 -25.86 -43.88 -4.34
CA LEU A 342 -24.93 -44.26 -3.24
C LEU A 342 -24.35 -43.13 -2.35
N GLY A 343 -25.20 -42.59 -1.47
CA GLY A 343 -25.35 -43.04 -0.07
C GLY A 343 -24.13 -42.99 0.89
N PRO A 344 -24.38 -42.71 2.19
CA PRO A 344 -23.59 -41.77 3.00
C PRO A 344 -22.86 -42.46 4.17
N PHE A 345 -21.73 -41.92 4.65
CA PHE A 345 -21.24 -41.98 6.05
C PHE A 345 -19.84 -41.33 6.09
N VAL A 346 -19.52 -40.58 7.16
CA VAL A 346 -18.19 -40.02 7.49
C VAL A 346 -17.82 -38.66 6.85
N TYR A 347 -18.45 -37.54 7.22
CA TYR A 347 -17.78 -36.21 7.14
C TYR A 347 -18.31 -35.15 8.12
N CYS A 348 -18.93 -35.56 9.25
CA CYS A 348 -19.56 -34.62 10.20
C CYS A 348 -18.98 -34.68 11.63
N PHE A 349 -17.75 -35.17 11.84
CA PHE A 349 -17.15 -35.30 13.18
C PHE A 349 -15.70 -34.80 13.36
N CYS A 350 -15.09 -34.16 12.35
CA CYS A 350 -13.70 -33.67 12.46
C CYS A 350 -13.53 -32.13 12.43
N LEU A 351 -14.59 -31.34 12.22
CA LEU A 351 -14.50 -29.87 12.24
C LEU A 351 -14.72 -29.23 13.62
N ILE A 352 -15.18 -29.99 14.62
CA ILE A 352 -15.42 -29.48 15.99
C ILE A 352 -14.22 -29.76 16.92
N LEU A 353 -13.17 -30.44 16.44
CA LEU A 353 -11.95 -30.77 17.23
C LEU A 353 -10.68 -29.99 16.83
N LYS A 354 -10.71 -29.09 15.84
CA LYS A 354 -9.58 -28.20 15.50
C LYS A 354 -9.65 -26.80 16.11
N ILE A 355 -10.63 -26.53 16.97
CA ILE A 355 -10.78 -25.23 17.66
C ILE A 355 -9.93 -25.16 18.95
N ASN A 356 -9.13 -26.19 19.27
CA ASN A 356 -8.31 -26.24 20.50
C ASN A 356 -6.78 -26.34 20.33
N ASN A 357 -6.23 -26.17 19.13
CA ASN A 357 -4.77 -26.07 18.95
C ASN A 357 -4.38 -24.65 18.55
N MET A 358 -4.39 -23.74 19.53
CA MET A 358 -3.79 -22.41 19.37
C MET A 358 -2.26 -22.52 19.30
N PRO A 359 -1.56 -21.60 18.61
CA PRO A 359 -0.11 -21.48 18.69
C PRO A 359 0.34 -21.29 20.15
N THR A 360 0.79 -22.36 20.79
CA THR A 360 1.37 -22.29 22.14
C THR A 360 2.87 -22.48 22.05
N SER A 361 3.61 -21.52 22.58
CA SER A 361 5.02 -21.66 22.82
C SER A 361 5.29 -22.75 23.84
N ALA A 362 6.33 -23.56 23.62
CA ALA A 362 6.75 -24.55 24.60
C ALA A 362 7.39 -23.90 25.84
N ILE A 363 7.86 -22.66 25.74
CA ILE A 363 8.54 -21.94 26.83
C ILE A 363 7.71 -20.72 27.20
N LYS A 364 7.35 -20.66 28.48
CA LYS A 364 6.49 -19.61 29.03
C LYS A 364 7.33 -18.59 29.78
N VAL A 365 7.12 -17.32 29.50
CA VAL A 365 7.51 -16.24 30.41
C VAL A 365 6.27 -15.90 31.21
N GLU A 366 6.36 -16.03 32.54
CA GLU A 366 5.26 -15.60 33.41
C GLU A 366 5.06 -14.09 33.22
N SER A 367 3.87 -13.69 32.75
CA SER A 367 3.55 -12.29 32.48
C SER A 367 3.50 -11.41 33.74
N SER A 368 3.59 -12.02 34.94
CA SER A 368 3.86 -11.33 36.20
C SER A 368 5.28 -10.73 36.28
N LYS A 369 6.22 -11.21 35.45
CA LYS A 369 7.62 -10.74 35.40
C LYS A 369 7.82 -9.54 34.45
N TYR A 370 6.83 -9.21 33.63
CA TYR A 370 6.94 -8.07 32.73
C TYR A 370 7.09 -6.77 33.53
N PRO A 371 8.07 -5.91 33.19
CA PRO A 371 8.25 -4.63 33.87
C PRO A 371 7.02 -3.76 33.65
N ILE A 372 6.33 -3.46 34.75
CA ILE A 372 5.20 -2.56 34.75
C ILE A 372 5.70 -1.19 35.18
N ILE A 373 5.54 -0.24 34.27
CA ILE A 373 5.87 1.15 34.52
C ILE A 373 4.61 1.96 34.87
N ARG A 374 4.83 3.14 35.46
CA ARG A 374 3.78 4.10 35.82
C ARG A 374 2.89 4.41 34.61
N ARG A 375 1.61 4.65 34.86
CA ARG A 375 0.69 5.20 33.87
C ARG A 375 0.36 6.63 34.25
N ASP A 376 0.37 7.53 33.29
CA ASP A 376 -0.14 8.89 33.44
C ASP A 376 -1.45 9.05 32.65
N ASP A 377 -2.54 8.50 33.20
CA ASP A 377 -3.86 8.57 32.57
C ASP A 377 -4.44 10.01 32.51
N THR A 378 -3.70 11.02 33.00
CA THR A 378 -4.07 12.45 32.86
C THR A 378 -3.71 13.02 31.50
N VAL A 379 -2.81 12.36 30.75
CA VAL A 379 -2.43 12.76 29.40
C VAL A 379 -3.48 12.27 28.40
N ILE A 380 -4.31 13.21 27.94
CA ILE A 380 -5.38 12.97 26.98
C ILE A 380 -5.31 14.03 25.89
N ASP A 381 -5.12 13.61 24.65
CA ASP A 381 -5.22 14.48 23.48
C ASP A 381 -6.64 14.43 22.90
N ASP A 382 -7.04 15.50 22.23
CA ASP A 382 -8.28 15.57 21.45
C ASP A 382 -7.93 15.61 19.96
N TYR A 383 -8.25 14.53 19.24
CA TYR A 383 -8.14 14.46 17.80
C TYR A 383 -9.54 14.59 17.19
N HIS A 384 -9.89 15.81 16.79
CA HIS A 384 -11.13 16.11 16.04
C HIS A 384 -12.42 15.64 16.75
N GLY A 385 -12.45 15.74 18.08
CA GLY A 385 -13.54 15.27 18.96
C GLY A 385 -13.30 13.89 19.58
N THR A 386 -12.31 13.13 19.11
CA THR A 386 -11.94 11.83 19.67
C THR A 386 -10.90 11.99 20.76
N LYS A 387 -11.27 11.71 22.01
CA LYS A 387 -10.35 11.73 23.15
C LYS A 387 -9.46 10.48 23.15
N VAL A 388 -8.15 10.65 23.01
CA VAL A 388 -7.18 9.55 23.01
C VAL A 388 -6.23 9.69 24.19
N LYS A 389 -6.14 8.66 25.04
CA LYS A 389 -5.20 8.61 26.17
C LYS A 389 -3.81 8.24 25.67
N ASP A 390 -2.77 8.87 26.23
CA ASP A 390 -1.37 8.50 26.00
C ASP A 390 -0.61 8.35 27.33
N PRO A 391 -0.89 7.27 28.09
CA PRO A 391 -0.43 7.11 29.47
C PRO A 391 1.09 6.98 29.63
N TYR A 392 1.82 6.74 28.53
CA TYR A 392 3.27 6.55 28.51
C TYR A 392 4.00 7.65 27.75
N ARG A 393 3.35 8.82 27.56
CA ARG A 393 3.94 9.99 26.87
C ARG A 393 5.34 10.37 27.36
N TYR A 394 5.65 10.16 28.64
CA TYR A 394 6.96 10.49 29.21
C TYR A 394 8.10 9.58 28.70
N LEU A 395 7.80 8.42 28.09
CA LEU A 395 8.80 7.58 27.40
C LEU A 395 9.30 8.19 26.08
N GLU A 396 8.73 9.33 25.65
CA GLU A 396 9.23 10.11 24.52
C GLU A 396 10.49 10.92 24.84
N ASP A 397 10.82 11.05 26.14
CA ASP A 397 12.10 11.56 26.62
C ASP A 397 13.07 10.39 26.87
N PRO A 398 14.05 10.16 25.97
CA PRO A 398 15.03 9.09 26.11
C PRO A 398 16.06 9.37 27.23
N ASP A 399 16.20 10.63 27.65
CA ASP A 399 17.20 11.04 28.64
C ASP A 399 16.72 10.92 30.08
N SER A 400 15.39 10.83 30.28
CA SER A 400 14.81 10.65 31.62
C SER A 400 15.31 9.37 32.28
N GLN A 401 15.53 9.44 33.60
CA GLN A 401 15.92 8.26 34.38
C GLN A 401 14.83 7.17 34.33
N GLU A 402 13.56 7.57 34.31
CA GLU A 402 12.42 6.63 34.24
C GLU A 402 12.43 5.82 32.93
N THR A 403 12.79 6.44 31.80
CA THR A 403 12.97 5.73 30.51
C THR A 403 14.17 4.77 30.56
N LYS A 404 15.31 5.22 31.10
CA LYS A 404 16.53 4.40 31.22
C LYS A 404 16.32 3.17 32.11
N ASP A 405 15.68 3.35 33.26
CA ASP A 405 15.35 2.27 34.19
C ASP A 405 14.39 1.26 33.54
N PHE A 406 13.43 1.73 32.74
CA PHE A 406 12.50 0.86 32.01
C PHE A 406 13.21 0.04 30.93
N VAL A 407 14.09 0.67 30.15
CA VAL A 407 14.91 -0.02 29.15
C VAL A 407 15.76 -1.12 29.79
N GLU A 408 16.43 -0.81 30.91
CA GLU A 408 17.22 -1.80 31.65
C GLU A 408 16.34 -2.96 32.16
N ALA A 409 15.17 -2.66 32.74
CA ALA A 409 14.25 -3.67 33.24
C ALA A 409 13.70 -4.58 32.12
N CYS A 410 13.45 -4.00 30.94
CA CYS A 410 13.07 -4.73 29.73
C CYS A 410 14.19 -5.66 29.23
N ASN A 411 15.42 -5.17 29.10
CA ASN A 411 16.56 -6.01 28.68
C ASN A 411 16.84 -7.13 29.71
N LYS A 412 16.67 -6.86 31.01
CA LYS A 412 16.89 -7.84 32.10
C LYS A 412 15.96 -9.07 32.05
N ILE A 413 14.81 -8.98 31.39
CA ILE A 413 13.95 -10.15 31.16
C ILE A 413 14.23 -10.82 29.80
N THR A 414 14.66 -10.05 28.80
CA THR A 414 14.90 -10.53 27.44
C THR A 414 16.25 -11.24 27.32
N GLU A 415 17.33 -10.65 27.83
CA GLU A 415 18.69 -11.20 27.69
C GLU A 415 18.82 -12.62 28.28
N PRO A 416 18.35 -12.93 29.51
CA PRO A 416 18.39 -14.29 30.01
C PRO A 416 17.57 -15.25 29.15
N PHE A 417 16.42 -14.80 28.63
CA PHE A 417 15.62 -15.62 27.73
C PHE A 417 16.38 -15.96 26.44
N LEU A 418 17.15 -15.03 25.88
CA LEU A 418 17.91 -15.30 24.66
C LEU A 418 19.18 -16.13 24.94
N ASN A 419 19.82 -15.89 26.09
CA ASN A 419 21.04 -16.59 26.52
C ASN A 419 20.80 -18.05 26.90
N ASP A 420 19.63 -18.38 27.44
CA ASP A 420 19.23 -19.76 27.81
C ASP A 420 18.84 -20.63 26.60
N CYS A 421 18.98 -20.14 25.36
CA CYS A 421 18.75 -20.95 24.17
C CYS A 421 19.79 -22.09 24.07
N PRO A 422 19.36 -23.37 24.04
CA PRO A 422 20.27 -24.52 24.14
C PRO A 422 21.24 -24.64 22.97
N VAL A 423 20.93 -24.02 21.84
CA VAL A 423 21.74 -24.04 20.61
C VAL A 423 22.31 -22.66 20.24
N ARG A 424 22.39 -21.73 21.21
CA ARG A 424 22.90 -20.37 20.97
C ARG A 424 24.32 -20.37 20.40
N THR A 425 25.20 -21.19 20.96
CA THR A 425 26.59 -21.32 20.52
C THR A 425 26.66 -21.84 19.08
N GLU A 426 25.86 -22.84 18.73
CA GLU A 426 25.77 -23.41 17.40
C GLU A 426 25.26 -22.39 16.37
N ILE A 427 24.21 -21.63 16.71
CA ILE A 427 23.67 -20.56 15.87
C ILE A 427 24.75 -19.51 15.61
N SER A 428 25.35 -18.96 16.67
CA SER A 428 26.36 -17.90 16.57
C SER A 428 27.59 -18.37 15.77
N LYS A 429 28.04 -19.61 16.01
CA LYS A 429 29.15 -20.22 15.28
C LYS A 429 28.82 -20.37 13.79
N LYS A 430 27.66 -20.94 13.45
CA LYS A 430 27.26 -21.15 12.05
C LYS A 430 27.02 -19.84 11.31
N LEU A 431 26.44 -18.83 11.98
CA LEU A 431 26.36 -17.47 11.43
C LEU A 431 27.75 -16.94 11.10
N SER A 432 28.69 -17.04 12.04
CA SER A 432 30.07 -16.58 11.85
C SER A 432 30.78 -17.32 10.71
N GLU A 433 30.61 -18.65 10.61
CA GLU A 433 31.14 -19.47 9.51
C GLU A 433 30.56 -19.04 8.15
N LEU A 434 29.23 -18.95 8.04
CA LEU A 434 28.56 -18.53 6.80
C LEU A 434 28.83 -17.06 6.45
N TRP A 435 29.16 -16.20 7.42
CA TRP A 435 29.51 -14.80 7.19
C TRP A 435 30.98 -14.60 6.82
N ASN A 436 31.84 -15.56 7.12
CA ASN A 436 33.28 -15.48 6.89
C ASN A 436 33.67 -15.80 5.44
N TYR A 437 33.21 -14.96 4.52
CA TYR A 437 33.61 -14.97 3.11
C TYR A 437 33.95 -13.56 2.63
N GLU A 438 34.81 -13.48 1.63
CA GLU A 438 35.23 -12.23 1.01
C GLU A 438 34.05 -11.50 0.36
N LYS A 439 33.86 -10.23 0.70
CA LYS A 439 32.80 -9.38 0.12
C LYS A 439 33.44 -8.26 -0.70
N PHE A 440 32.89 -8.03 -1.89
CA PHE A 440 33.34 -6.99 -2.82
C PHE A 440 32.16 -6.09 -3.19
N SER A 441 32.35 -4.77 -3.18
CA SER A 441 31.41 -3.87 -3.85
C SER A 441 31.62 -3.87 -5.37
N CYS A 442 30.69 -3.24 -6.09
CA CYS A 442 30.95 -2.83 -7.47
C CYS A 442 32.25 -2.01 -7.54
N TYR A 443 33.05 -2.27 -8.57
CA TYR A 443 34.26 -1.51 -8.85
C TYR A 443 33.89 -0.16 -9.47
N ALA A 444 34.64 0.88 -9.13
CA ALA A 444 34.44 2.22 -9.64
C ALA A 444 35.77 2.86 -10.03
N LYS A 445 35.88 3.37 -11.26
CA LYS A 445 37.09 4.07 -11.71
C LYS A 445 37.02 5.52 -11.27
N HIS A 446 38.10 6.05 -10.69
CA HIS A 446 38.27 7.47 -10.34
C HIS A 446 39.73 7.89 -10.58
N GLY A 447 39.95 8.97 -11.32
CA GLY A 447 41.29 9.34 -11.79
C GLY A 447 41.99 8.16 -12.47
N SER A 448 43.18 7.83 -11.98
CA SER A 448 44.02 6.74 -12.50
C SER A 448 43.83 5.39 -11.80
N TYR A 449 42.84 5.26 -10.90
CA TYR A 449 42.65 4.07 -10.07
C TYR A 449 41.24 3.50 -10.17
N TYR A 450 41.12 2.19 -9.99
CA TYR A 450 39.87 1.51 -9.68
C TYR A 450 39.74 1.37 -8.17
N TYR A 451 38.58 1.71 -7.63
CA TYR A 451 38.24 1.63 -6.21
C TYR A 451 37.14 0.61 -5.98
N HIS A 452 37.18 -0.07 -4.84
CA HIS A 452 36.11 -0.95 -4.38
C HIS A 452 36.20 -1.13 -2.86
N PHE A 453 35.08 -1.42 -2.22
CA PHE A 453 35.05 -1.91 -0.85
C PHE A 453 35.35 -3.40 -0.82
N TYR A 454 36.16 -3.80 0.16
CA TYR A 454 36.51 -5.17 0.43
C TYR A 454 36.35 -5.46 1.92
N ASN A 455 35.76 -6.61 2.24
CA ASN A 455 35.70 -7.15 3.59
C ASN A 455 36.24 -8.57 3.56
N THR A 456 37.24 -8.88 4.40
CA THR A 456 37.87 -10.20 4.46
C THR A 456 36.93 -11.31 4.96
N GLY A 457 35.77 -10.94 5.50
CA GLY A 457 34.79 -11.87 6.06
C GLY A 457 34.05 -11.22 7.21
N LEU A 458 34.75 -11.07 8.33
CA LEU A 458 34.21 -10.68 9.63
C LEU A 458 34.66 -9.29 10.10
N GLN A 459 35.24 -8.47 9.22
CA GLN A 459 35.55 -7.08 9.61
C GLN A 459 34.26 -6.35 9.94
N ASN A 460 34.28 -5.52 10.99
CA ASN A 460 33.09 -4.76 11.41
C ASN A 460 32.61 -3.84 10.29
N GLN A 461 33.54 -3.19 9.59
CA GLN A 461 33.28 -2.32 8.46
C GLN A 461 34.12 -2.76 7.25
N SER A 462 33.57 -2.61 6.04
CA SER A 462 34.33 -2.84 4.81
C SER A 462 35.39 -1.75 4.61
N VAL A 463 36.53 -2.13 4.05
CA VAL A 463 37.68 -1.26 3.81
C VAL A 463 37.69 -0.82 2.35
N LEU A 464 37.99 0.44 2.08
CA LEU A 464 38.13 0.96 0.72
C LEU A 464 39.53 0.64 0.19
N TYR A 465 39.59 -0.12 -0.91
CA TYR A 465 40.82 -0.49 -1.63
C TYR A 465 40.91 0.24 -2.96
N ARG A 466 42.13 0.28 -3.52
CA ARG A 466 42.40 0.79 -4.87
C ARG A 466 43.45 -0.04 -5.62
N GLN A 467 43.44 0.05 -6.95
CA GLN A 467 44.43 -0.57 -7.85
C GLN A 467 44.50 0.21 -9.18
N LYS A 468 45.66 0.29 -9.84
CA LYS A 468 45.77 1.05 -11.11
C LYS A 468 45.21 0.28 -12.31
N THR A 469 45.36 -1.05 -12.30
CA THR A 469 44.79 -1.94 -13.31
C THR A 469 43.96 -3.03 -12.62
N LEU A 470 43.10 -3.72 -13.37
CA LEU A 470 42.26 -4.79 -12.81
C LEU A 470 43.05 -6.05 -12.41
N ASP A 471 44.25 -6.23 -12.97
CA ASP A 471 45.14 -7.38 -12.73
C ASP A 471 46.21 -7.09 -11.67
N GLU A 472 46.41 -5.82 -11.30
CA GLU A 472 47.32 -5.44 -10.22
C GLU A 472 46.77 -5.83 -8.84
N LYS A 473 47.69 -6.06 -7.89
CA LYS A 473 47.32 -6.31 -6.50
C LYS A 473 46.71 -5.04 -5.89
N PRO A 474 45.50 -5.12 -5.28
CA PRO A 474 44.89 -3.97 -4.64
C PRO A 474 45.63 -3.58 -3.35
N GLU A 475 45.66 -2.28 -3.07
CA GLU A 475 46.20 -1.70 -1.84
C GLU A 475 45.09 -1.03 -1.02
N LYS A 476 45.23 -1.05 0.32
CA LYS A 476 44.30 -0.35 1.21
C LYS A 476 44.41 1.15 0.98
N PHE A 477 43.27 1.82 0.78
CA PHE A 477 43.20 3.27 0.68
C PHE A 477 42.64 3.90 1.95
N PHE A 478 41.54 3.37 2.50
CA PHE A 478 40.94 3.87 3.73
C PHE A 478 40.23 2.76 4.53
N ASP A 479 40.55 2.64 5.82
CA ASP A 479 40.04 1.59 6.73
C ASP A 479 39.21 2.20 7.88
N PRO A 480 37.87 2.11 7.82
CA PRO A 480 37.00 2.65 8.87
C PRO A 480 37.15 1.94 10.22
N ASN A 481 37.65 0.69 10.23
CA ASN A 481 37.85 -0.07 11.47
C ASN A 481 38.94 0.55 12.37
N CYS A 482 39.73 1.50 11.85
CA CYS A 482 40.71 2.26 12.62
C CYS A 482 40.10 3.46 13.36
N LEU A 483 38.82 3.79 13.13
CA LEU A 483 38.17 4.98 13.70
C LEU A 483 37.50 4.70 15.05
N SER A 484 37.02 3.48 15.28
CA SER A 484 36.45 3.05 16.57
C SER A 484 36.84 1.62 16.92
N LYS A 485 37.09 1.38 18.21
CA LYS A 485 37.53 0.06 18.73
C LYS A 485 36.48 -1.03 18.54
N ASP A 486 35.19 -0.68 18.59
CA ASP A 486 34.05 -1.57 18.42
C ASP A 486 33.48 -1.55 16.99
N GLY A 487 34.07 -0.76 16.09
CA GLY A 487 33.63 -0.62 14.70
C GLY A 487 32.29 0.09 14.52
N THR A 488 31.85 0.89 15.51
CA THR A 488 30.59 1.65 15.45
C THR A 488 30.66 2.93 14.61
N THR A 489 31.83 3.26 14.04
CA THR A 489 32.01 4.35 13.08
C THR A 489 32.00 3.78 11.67
N ALA A 490 31.05 4.20 10.83
CA ALA A 490 30.86 3.68 9.48
C ALA A 490 30.93 4.79 8.42
N ILE A 491 31.35 4.44 7.21
CA ILE A 491 31.17 5.31 6.05
C ILE A 491 29.70 5.26 5.66
N ARG A 492 29.03 6.41 5.75
CA ARG A 492 27.62 6.56 5.38
C ARG A 492 27.45 6.96 3.92
N GLN A 493 28.36 7.80 3.42
CA GLN A 493 28.35 8.29 2.04
C GLN A 493 29.75 8.73 1.63
N TYR A 494 30.01 8.80 0.33
CA TYR A 494 31.27 9.30 -0.19
C TYR A 494 31.08 9.86 -1.60
N LYS A 495 31.90 10.85 -1.98
CA LYS A 495 31.85 11.47 -3.32
C LYS A 495 33.22 11.94 -3.76
N TRP A 496 33.63 11.50 -4.94
CA TRP A 496 34.86 11.94 -5.60
C TRP A 496 34.64 13.23 -6.39
N THR A 497 35.67 14.07 -6.45
CA THR A 497 35.80 15.13 -7.45
C THR A 497 35.78 14.57 -8.88
N ARG A 498 35.59 15.44 -9.88
CA ARG A 498 35.54 15.02 -11.29
C ARG A 498 36.85 14.36 -11.72
N ASP A 499 37.99 14.95 -11.40
CA ASP A 499 39.30 14.37 -11.70
C ASP A 499 39.68 13.16 -10.83
N GLY A 500 39.03 12.97 -9.69
CA GLY A 500 39.36 11.92 -8.72
C GLY A 500 40.47 12.30 -7.73
N GLU A 501 40.82 13.58 -7.63
CA GLU A 501 41.86 14.06 -6.71
C GLU A 501 41.44 14.16 -5.25
N ILE A 502 40.16 14.40 -4.96
CA ILE A 502 39.65 14.51 -3.58
C ILE A 502 38.41 13.63 -3.40
N LEU A 503 38.37 12.90 -2.28
CA LEU A 503 37.24 12.13 -1.81
C LEU A 503 36.63 12.83 -0.58
N ALA A 504 35.37 13.22 -0.68
CA ALA A 504 34.56 13.51 0.50
C ALA A 504 34.10 12.18 1.12
N VAL A 505 34.33 11.99 2.42
CA VAL A 505 33.93 10.83 3.21
C VAL A 505 32.99 11.28 4.31
N GLY A 506 31.75 10.81 4.28
CA GLY A 506 30.78 11.02 5.35
C GLY A 506 30.81 9.88 6.35
N LEU A 507 31.11 10.19 7.61
CA LEU A 507 31.19 9.24 8.72
C LEU A 507 29.97 9.37 9.63
N SER A 508 29.37 8.25 10.00
CA SER A 508 28.32 8.16 11.02
C SER A 508 28.82 7.37 12.22
N GLU A 509 28.49 7.83 13.42
CA GLU A 509 28.85 7.20 14.69
C GLU A 509 27.64 6.46 15.26
N LYS A 510 27.86 5.26 15.82
CA LYS A 510 26.85 4.46 16.54
C LYS A 510 25.54 4.23 15.77
N GLY A 511 25.59 4.28 14.45
CA GLY A 511 24.43 4.07 13.58
C GLY A 511 23.46 5.25 13.46
N SER A 512 23.78 6.44 13.99
CA SER A 512 22.99 7.65 13.75
C SER A 512 22.95 8.01 12.26
N ASP A 513 21.85 8.62 11.83
CA ASP A 513 21.74 9.23 10.52
C ASP A 513 22.54 10.55 10.38
N TRP A 514 23.04 11.12 11.47
CA TRP A 514 23.97 12.25 11.40
C TRP A 514 25.31 11.84 10.79
N VAL A 515 25.89 12.76 10.03
CA VAL A 515 27.12 12.57 9.25
C VAL A 515 28.10 13.70 9.52
N THR A 516 29.36 13.33 9.75
CA THR A 516 30.50 14.25 9.69
C THR A 516 31.25 14.03 8.38
N LEU A 517 31.36 15.06 7.54
CA LEU A 517 32.16 15.02 6.33
C LEU A 517 33.62 15.35 6.63
N LYS A 518 34.52 14.53 6.08
CA LYS A 518 35.97 14.74 6.04
C LYS A 518 36.48 14.53 4.62
N PHE A 519 37.67 15.06 4.31
CA PHE A 519 38.19 15.06 2.94
C PHE A 519 39.56 14.41 2.85
N LEU A 520 39.68 13.46 1.91
CA LEU A 520 40.88 12.66 1.69
C LEU A 520 41.41 12.88 0.27
N GLN A 521 42.67 13.26 0.14
CA GLN A 521 43.32 13.40 -1.16
C GLN A 521 43.59 12.02 -1.80
N SER A 522 43.73 11.99 -3.12
CA SER A 522 44.09 10.79 -3.91
C SER A 522 45.39 10.14 -3.47
N ASN A 523 46.29 10.87 -2.81
CA ASN A 523 47.54 10.33 -2.22
C ASN A 523 47.37 9.71 -0.82
N GLY A 524 46.18 9.78 -0.22
CA GLY A 524 45.87 9.28 1.13
C GLY A 524 46.05 10.28 2.27
N LYS A 525 46.35 11.55 1.98
CA LYS A 525 46.48 12.62 2.98
C LYS A 525 45.11 13.26 3.27
N TRP A 526 44.76 13.42 4.55
CA TRP A 526 43.58 14.17 4.97
C TRP A 526 43.77 15.67 4.79
N LEU A 527 42.70 16.37 4.39
CA LEU A 527 42.60 17.82 4.53
C LEU A 527 42.08 18.17 5.93
N ASP A 528 42.29 19.42 6.35
CA ASP A 528 41.90 19.91 7.67
C ASP A 528 40.37 20.19 7.76
N ASP A 529 39.70 20.28 6.62
CA ASP A 529 38.27 20.53 6.48
C ASP A 529 37.42 19.44 7.15
N CYS A 530 36.43 19.88 7.93
CA CYS A 530 35.52 19.02 8.68
C CYS A 530 34.14 19.69 8.79
N ILE A 531 33.09 19.04 8.29
CA ILE A 531 31.71 19.54 8.34
C ILE A 531 30.88 18.62 9.21
N THR A 532 30.31 19.14 10.29
CA THR A 532 29.45 18.38 11.22
C THR A 532 27.97 18.68 10.95
N GLY A 533 27.07 17.83 11.43
CA GLY A 533 25.62 18.06 11.30
C GLY A 533 25.06 17.81 9.89
N VAL A 534 25.77 17.10 9.01
CA VAL A 534 25.20 16.73 7.70
C VAL A 534 24.19 15.61 7.90
N LYS A 535 23.03 15.69 7.25
CA LYS A 535 21.99 14.66 7.37
C LYS A 535 21.09 14.71 6.13
N HIS A 536 20.60 13.56 5.67
CA HIS A 536 19.71 13.45 4.50
C HIS A 536 20.14 14.26 3.26
N SER A 537 21.44 14.26 2.97
CA SER A 537 22.08 15.11 1.95
C SER A 537 22.65 14.27 0.82
N SER A 538 22.50 14.71 -0.43
CA SER A 538 23.44 14.35 -1.50
C SER A 538 24.70 15.21 -1.40
N LEU A 539 25.78 14.77 -2.05
CA LEU A 539 27.03 15.51 -2.12
C LEU A 539 27.35 15.84 -3.58
N ALA A 540 27.56 17.12 -3.88
CA ALA A 540 27.89 17.59 -5.23
C ALA A 540 29.14 18.47 -5.22
N TRP A 541 30.19 18.05 -5.92
CA TRP A 541 31.39 18.86 -6.08
C TRP A 541 31.18 19.94 -7.14
N MET A 542 31.68 21.14 -6.88
CA MET A 542 31.87 22.16 -7.89
C MET A 542 32.77 21.61 -9.02
N PRO A 543 32.49 21.89 -10.31
CA PRO A 543 33.28 21.40 -11.45
C PRO A 543 34.80 21.63 -11.36
N ASN A 544 35.20 22.74 -10.72
CA ASN A 544 36.60 23.15 -10.55
C ASN A 544 37.23 22.62 -9.24
N ASN A 545 36.55 21.73 -8.51
CA ASN A 545 36.94 21.13 -7.24
C ASN A 545 37.13 22.10 -6.06
N LYS A 546 36.76 23.39 -6.18
CA LYS A 546 36.95 24.38 -5.10
C LYS A 546 36.11 24.11 -3.85
N GLY A 547 35.00 23.40 -3.97
CA GLY A 547 34.09 23.17 -2.86
C GLY A 547 32.98 22.19 -3.17
N ILE A 548 32.18 21.90 -2.15
CA ILE A 548 31.14 20.89 -2.15
C ILE A 548 29.81 21.45 -1.66
N PHE A 549 28.73 21.11 -2.36
CA PHE A 549 27.37 21.35 -1.92
C PHE A 549 26.90 20.19 -1.03
N TYR A 550 26.25 20.52 0.08
CA TYR A 550 25.67 19.57 1.03
C TYR A 550 24.44 20.20 1.70
N SER A 551 23.61 19.40 2.36
CA SER A 551 22.40 19.85 3.05
C SER A 551 22.40 19.45 4.52
N THR A 552 21.75 20.26 5.34
CA THR A 552 21.66 20.11 6.79
C THR A 552 20.39 20.75 7.33
N TYR A 553 20.13 20.59 8.63
CA TYR A 553 19.08 21.25 9.39
C TYR A 553 19.68 22.41 10.18
N PRO A 554 19.66 23.66 9.67
CA PRO A 554 20.38 24.77 10.30
C PRO A 554 19.84 25.15 11.68
N ASP A 555 18.59 24.78 11.98
CA ASP A 555 17.89 25.19 13.20
C ASP A 555 17.90 24.13 14.31
N HIS A 556 18.62 23.00 14.14
CA HIS A 556 18.74 21.97 15.15
C HIS A 556 19.41 22.53 16.42
N LYS A 557 18.90 22.16 17.60
CA LYS A 557 19.40 22.69 18.89
C LYS A 557 20.17 21.67 19.69
N SER A 558 19.89 20.40 19.43
CA SER A 558 20.41 19.28 20.18
C SER A 558 21.76 18.78 19.71
N ILE A 559 22.36 17.92 20.53
CA ILE A 559 23.63 17.29 20.22
C ILE A 559 23.43 16.29 19.06
N VAL A 560 24.39 16.31 18.14
CA VAL A 560 24.44 15.53 16.90
C VAL A 560 24.91 14.09 17.17
N GLU A 561 24.26 13.39 18.10
CA GLU A 561 24.63 12.03 18.55
C GLU A 561 23.65 10.94 18.14
N GLY A 562 22.39 11.28 17.81
CA GLY A 562 21.38 10.33 17.35
C GLY A 562 20.42 9.79 18.41
N THR A 563 20.52 10.23 19.66
CA THR A 563 19.57 9.86 20.74
C THR A 563 18.34 10.75 20.82
N ASN A 564 18.43 12.00 20.35
CA ASN A 564 17.34 12.96 20.48
C ASN A 564 16.19 12.69 19.50
N THR A 565 14.99 13.08 19.93
CA THR A 565 13.71 12.99 19.22
C THR A 565 13.26 14.32 18.58
N GLU A 566 14.04 15.41 18.70
CA GLU A 566 13.76 16.73 18.09
C GLU A 566 13.35 16.60 16.63
N LYS A 567 12.23 17.24 16.28
CA LYS A 567 11.76 17.32 14.89
C LYS A 567 12.77 18.09 14.04
N HIS A 568 13.25 17.47 12.97
CA HIS A 568 14.13 18.10 12.00
C HIS A 568 13.31 18.93 11.02
N GLN A 569 13.59 20.23 10.93
CA GLN A 569 12.80 21.19 10.15
C GLN A 569 13.69 22.08 9.28
N PHE A 570 13.13 22.54 8.17
CA PHE A 570 13.74 23.53 7.26
C PHE A 570 15.11 23.11 6.72
N HIS A 571 15.17 21.89 6.16
CA HIS A 571 16.37 21.39 5.48
C HIS A 571 16.88 22.41 4.45
N SER A 572 18.17 22.71 4.48
CA SER A 572 18.78 23.82 3.74
C SER A 572 20.05 23.37 3.03
N LEU A 573 20.29 23.89 1.81
CA LEU A 573 21.44 23.56 0.97
C LEU A 573 22.55 24.58 1.22
N TYR A 574 23.73 24.09 1.54
CA TYR A 574 24.95 24.85 1.82
C TYR A 574 26.05 24.53 0.82
N TYR A 575 27.03 25.42 0.73
CA TYR A 575 28.28 25.24 0.00
C TYR A 575 29.46 25.48 0.93
N HIS A 576 30.36 24.50 0.97
CA HIS A 576 31.63 24.57 1.68
C HIS A 576 32.78 24.70 0.67
N GLU A 577 33.56 25.77 0.79
CA GLU A 577 34.79 25.95 0.02
C GLU A 577 35.97 25.30 0.78
N ILE A 578 36.76 24.48 0.08
CA ILE A 578 37.89 23.77 0.68
C ILE A 578 38.95 24.76 1.17
N GLY A 579 39.35 24.61 2.42
CA GLY A 579 40.27 25.51 3.13
C GLY A 579 39.58 26.72 3.77
N ASN A 580 38.26 26.87 3.63
CA ASN A 580 37.52 27.95 4.28
C ASN A 580 37.07 27.53 5.69
N HIS A 581 37.52 28.28 6.69
CA HIS A 581 37.15 28.09 8.10
C HIS A 581 36.25 29.19 8.66
N SER A 582 35.78 30.12 7.81
CA SER A 582 34.91 31.24 8.23
C SER A 582 33.42 30.89 8.32
N GLY A 583 33.04 29.68 7.91
CA GLY A 583 31.67 29.19 7.86
C GLY A 583 31.20 28.93 6.42
N ASP A 584 30.17 28.09 6.31
CA ASP A 584 29.64 27.65 5.02
C ASP A 584 28.52 28.56 4.53
N ILE A 585 28.34 28.61 3.22
CA ILE A 585 27.44 29.55 2.57
C ILE A 585 26.07 28.90 2.35
N LEU A 586 25.00 29.57 2.80
CA LEU A 586 23.63 29.15 2.50
C LEU A 586 23.31 29.42 1.02
N VAL A 587 23.05 28.37 0.25
CA VAL A 587 22.79 28.40 -1.20
C VAL A 587 21.31 28.51 -1.50
N ALA A 588 20.49 27.68 -0.85
CA ALA A 588 19.05 27.65 -1.04
C ALA A 588 18.31 27.09 0.18
N ASP A 589 17.13 27.62 0.45
CA ASP A 589 16.20 27.12 1.46
C ASP A 589 14.74 27.36 1.03
N PHE A 590 13.82 26.51 1.51
CA PHE A 590 12.38 26.67 1.30
C PHE A 590 11.68 26.68 2.66
N ARG A 591 11.32 27.87 3.13
CA ARG A 591 10.73 28.08 4.46
C ARG A 591 9.20 28.01 4.50
N THR A 592 8.55 27.68 3.38
CA THR A 592 7.08 27.64 3.25
C THR A 592 6.45 26.41 3.92
N ASP A 593 7.18 25.31 4.00
CA ASP A 593 6.78 24.10 4.72
C ASP A 593 8.02 23.54 5.42
N SER A 594 7.90 23.37 6.74
CA SER A 594 9.00 22.92 7.59
C SER A 594 9.48 21.51 7.30
N ASN A 595 8.67 20.67 6.62
CA ASN A 595 9.02 19.29 6.27
C ASN A 595 9.66 19.17 4.88
N LEU A 596 9.80 20.28 4.13
CA LEU A 596 10.48 20.23 2.84
C LEU A 596 11.96 19.89 3.03
N MET A 597 12.39 18.93 2.24
CA MET A 597 13.76 18.50 2.08
C MET A 597 14.23 18.92 0.71
N LEU A 598 15.51 19.26 0.65
CA LEU A 598 16.15 19.68 -0.57
C LEU A 598 17.58 19.17 -0.63
N SER A 599 17.99 18.79 -1.84
CA SER A 599 19.29 18.18 -2.09
C SER A 599 19.83 18.65 -3.44
N GLY A 600 21.14 18.87 -3.51
CA GLY A 600 21.82 19.33 -4.71
C GLY A 600 22.62 18.21 -5.39
N SER A 601 22.56 18.16 -6.72
CA SER A 601 23.41 17.31 -7.54
C SER A 601 24.01 18.12 -8.70
N ILE A 602 25.22 17.75 -9.11
CA ILE A 602 25.86 18.26 -10.33
C ILE A 602 26.34 17.03 -11.08
N GLY A 603 25.97 16.90 -12.35
CA GLY A 603 26.43 15.79 -13.17
C GLY A 603 27.92 15.92 -13.49
N ARG A 604 28.51 14.85 -14.02
CA ARG A 604 29.97 14.79 -14.23
C ARG A 604 30.42 15.61 -15.44
N GLU A 605 29.55 15.75 -16.42
CA GLU A 605 29.85 16.31 -17.75
C GLU A 605 29.14 17.66 -18.02
N ASP A 606 28.49 18.23 -17.01
CA ASP A 606 27.71 19.47 -17.12
C ASP A 606 28.17 20.52 -16.09
N ASN A 607 27.49 21.67 -16.01
CA ASN A 607 27.78 22.72 -15.02
C ASN A 607 26.51 23.14 -14.25
N TYR A 608 25.53 22.25 -14.14
CA TYR A 608 24.22 22.59 -13.59
C TYR A 608 24.05 21.97 -12.21
N LEU A 609 23.86 22.82 -11.20
CA LEU A 609 23.34 22.42 -9.90
C LEU A 609 21.85 22.17 -10.04
N ILE A 610 21.46 20.89 -10.08
CA ILE A 610 20.07 20.44 -10.01
C ILE A 610 19.68 20.35 -8.53
N VAL A 611 18.57 20.98 -8.17
CA VAL A 611 18.04 21.00 -6.81
C VAL A 611 16.67 20.35 -6.77
N ASP A 612 16.60 19.18 -6.12
CA ASP A 612 15.37 18.44 -5.87
C ASP A 612 14.73 18.92 -4.57
N VAL A 613 13.41 19.14 -4.58
CA VAL A 613 12.64 19.62 -3.42
C VAL A 613 11.35 18.82 -3.25
N SER A 614 11.18 18.18 -2.09
CA SER A 614 9.99 17.35 -1.75
C SER A 614 9.89 17.13 -0.24
N ARG A 615 8.81 16.54 0.27
CA ARG A 615 8.75 16.05 1.67
C ARG A 615 9.39 14.67 1.81
N GLY A 616 10.55 14.45 1.20
CA GLY A 616 11.31 13.20 1.25
C GLY A 616 10.63 12.04 0.50
N CYS A 617 9.52 11.52 1.03
CA CYS A 617 8.80 10.36 0.51
C CYS A 617 7.57 10.73 -0.35
N ASP A 618 7.46 11.99 -0.81
CA ASP A 618 6.43 12.33 -1.80
C ASP A 618 6.64 11.51 -3.09
N PRO A 619 5.55 11.06 -3.75
CA PRO A 619 5.63 10.39 -5.05
C PRO A 619 5.93 11.36 -6.22
N PHE A 620 6.14 12.64 -5.89
CA PHE A 620 6.50 13.73 -6.80
C PHE A 620 7.61 14.60 -6.18
N ASN A 621 8.25 15.42 -7.01
CA ASN A 621 9.24 16.41 -6.58
C ASN A 621 9.14 17.67 -7.43
N LYS A 622 9.57 18.80 -6.85
CA LYS A 622 9.95 19.98 -7.62
C LYS A 622 11.43 19.88 -7.96
N VAL A 623 11.78 20.32 -9.16
CA VAL A 623 13.16 20.38 -9.63
C VAL A 623 13.44 21.81 -10.05
N TYR A 624 14.55 22.34 -9.54
CA TYR A 624 15.13 23.60 -9.94
C TYR A 624 16.55 23.38 -10.46
N TYR A 625 17.10 24.39 -11.12
CA TYR A 625 18.48 24.35 -11.56
C TYR A 625 19.19 25.71 -11.43
N TYR A 626 20.51 25.67 -11.33
CA TYR A 626 21.40 26.83 -11.39
C TYR A 626 22.66 26.48 -12.17
N ASP A 627 23.05 27.34 -13.11
CA ASP A 627 24.27 27.18 -13.90
C ASP A 627 25.45 27.82 -13.15
N VAL A 628 26.33 27.00 -12.58
CA VAL A 628 27.45 27.49 -11.77
C VAL A 628 28.51 28.21 -12.61
N SER A 629 28.49 28.07 -13.94
CA SER A 629 29.43 28.77 -14.82
C SER A 629 29.11 30.27 -14.95
N GLN A 630 27.86 30.67 -14.71
CA GLN A 630 27.41 32.08 -14.81
C GLN A 630 28.13 33.02 -13.84
N ASN A 631 28.61 32.49 -12.71
CA ASN A 631 29.37 33.25 -11.73
C ASN A 631 30.81 32.73 -11.59
N ASN A 632 31.44 32.32 -12.70
CA ASN A 632 32.82 31.82 -12.73
C ASN A 632 33.11 30.71 -11.70
N PHE A 633 32.12 29.86 -11.42
CA PHE A 633 32.21 28.78 -10.43
C PHE A 633 32.51 29.27 -9.00
N GLU A 634 31.98 30.44 -8.64
CA GLU A 634 32.01 31.02 -7.30
C GLU A 634 30.59 31.08 -6.71
N ILE A 635 30.48 30.82 -5.40
CA ILE A 635 29.24 30.89 -4.63
C ILE A 635 29.53 31.82 -3.46
N ASN A 636 28.81 32.95 -3.38
CA ASN A 636 29.04 33.97 -2.36
C ASN A 636 27.77 34.26 -1.52
N GLY A 637 26.71 33.49 -1.73
CA GLY A 637 25.42 33.65 -1.07
C GLY A 637 24.35 32.75 -1.70
N LYS A 638 23.08 33.08 -1.43
CA LYS A 638 21.95 32.40 -2.06
C LYS A 638 21.97 32.60 -3.58
N VAL A 639 21.67 31.53 -4.32
CA VAL A 639 21.59 31.56 -5.79
C VAL A 639 20.14 31.69 -6.25
N GLU A 640 19.93 32.29 -7.43
CA GLU A 640 18.61 32.35 -8.05
C GLU A 640 18.30 31.05 -8.80
N LEU A 641 17.59 30.14 -8.13
CA LEU A 641 17.16 28.87 -8.70
C LEU A 641 16.09 29.07 -9.78
N LYS A 642 16.36 28.58 -11.00
CA LYS A 642 15.38 28.59 -12.09
C LYS A 642 14.46 27.36 -12.01
N PRO A 643 13.14 27.51 -12.18
CA PRO A 643 12.22 26.38 -12.14
C PRO A 643 12.41 25.47 -13.35
N LEU A 644 12.45 24.15 -13.14
CA LEU A 644 12.46 23.14 -14.20
C LEU A 644 11.14 22.36 -14.25
N PHE A 645 10.76 21.74 -13.13
CA PHE A 645 9.48 21.04 -12.95
C PHE A 645 8.90 21.45 -11.59
N THR A 646 7.73 22.09 -11.53
CA THR A 646 7.22 22.68 -10.26
C THR A 646 5.74 22.43 -9.97
N ASN A 647 5.09 21.56 -10.77
CA ASN A 647 3.65 21.31 -10.72
C ASN A 647 3.21 20.31 -9.64
N ASN A 648 4.13 19.60 -8.97
CA ASN A 648 3.83 18.52 -8.01
C ASN A 648 2.95 17.39 -8.59
N ASP A 649 3.13 17.09 -9.87
CA ASP A 649 2.32 16.13 -10.65
C ASP A 649 3.02 14.78 -10.85
N ALA A 650 4.35 14.74 -10.71
CA ALA A 650 5.13 13.54 -10.96
C ALA A 650 6.52 13.59 -10.29
N LYS A 651 7.18 12.43 -10.26
CA LYS A 651 8.61 12.29 -10.03
C LYS A 651 9.36 12.70 -11.30
N TYR A 652 10.40 13.52 -11.15
CA TYR A 652 11.31 13.94 -12.20
C TYR A 652 12.75 13.78 -11.72
N ASP A 653 13.42 12.72 -12.17
CA ASP A 653 14.82 12.46 -11.85
C ASP A 653 15.69 12.83 -13.06
N VAL A 654 16.51 13.88 -12.91
CA VAL A 654 17.44 14.32 -13.98
C VAL A 654 18.62 13.35 -14.05
N VAL A 655 18.66 12.54 -15.12
CA VAL A 655 19.65 11.47 -15.26
C VAL A 655 20.89 11.87 -16.05
N TYR A 656 20.75 12.82 -16.98
CA TYR A 656 21.85 13.27 -17.82
C TYR A 656 21.57 14.65 -18.39
N VAL A 657 22.61 15.48 -18.43
CA VAL A 657 22.61 16.78 -19.08
C VAL A 657 23.74 16.82 -20.09
N LYS A 658 23.43 17.28 -21.30
CA LYS A 658 24.42 17.54 -22.35
C LYS A 658 24.03 18.80 -23.09
N ASP A 659 24.95 19.76 -23.12
CA ASP A 659 24.71 21.12 -23.61
C ASP A 659 23.53 21.76 -22.84
N ASP A 660 22.36 21.91 -23.45
CA ASP A 660 21.13 22.41 -22.81
C ASP A 660 19.98 21.38 -22.81
N VAL A 661 20.31 20.14 -23.17
CA VAL A 661 19.35 19.04 -23.27
C VAL A 661 19.44 18.16 -22.03
N ILE A 662 18.28 17.84 -21.48
CA ILE A 662 18.12 17.09 -20.25
C ILE A 662 17.35 15.81 -20.55
N TRP A 663 17.87 14.69 -20.07
CA TRP A 663 17.14 13.42 -20.00
C TRP A 663 16.59 13.26 -18.59
N VAL A 664 15.31 12.94 -18.49
CA VAL A 664 14.57 12.87 -17.23
C VAL A 664 13.79 11.57 -17.15
N HIS A 665 14.08 10.78 -16.12
CA HIS A 665 13.30 9.59 -15.75
C HIS A 665 12.10 10.05 -14.93
N THR A 666 10.88 9.67 -15.35
CA THR A 666 9.65 10.25 -14.78
C THR A 666 8.47 9.30 -14.82
N ASN A 667 7.57 9.42 -13.85
CA ASN A 667 6.27 8.76 -13.82
C ASN A 667 5.10 9.65 -14.31
N HIS A 668 5.38 10.82 -14.89
CA HIS A 668 4.33 11.74 -15.37
C HIS A 668 3.42 11.08 -16.42
N ASN A 669 2.16 10.83 -16.07
CA ASN A 669 1.19 10.05 -16.85
C ASN A 669 1.71 8.66 -17.27
N SER A 670 2.60 8.07 -16.47
CA SER A 670 3.23 6.78 -16.72
C SER A 670 3.65 6.11 -15.40
N PRO A 671 2.76 5.44 -14.64
CA PRO A 671 3.09 4.82 -13.35
C PRO A 671 4.24 3.80 -13.42
N MET A 672 4.48 3.16 -14.57
CA MET A 672 5.62 2.23 -14.79
C MET A 672 6.91 2.94 -15.23
N PHE A 673 6.92 4.28 -15.17
CA PHE A 673 7.98 5.19 -15.56
C PHE A 673 8.35 5.16 -17.05
N LYS A 674 8.94 6.27 -17.51
CA LYS A 674 9.47 6.47 -18.85
C LYS A 674 10.70 7.37 -18.83
N LEU A 675 11.37 7.50 -19.97
CA LEU A 675 12.46 8.46 -20.16
C LEU A 675 12.03 9.53 -21.16
N ILE A 676 12.07 10.80 -20.73
CA ILE A 676 11.84 11.95 -21.60
C ILE A 676 13.13 12.73 -21.84
N LYS A 677 13.13 13.52 -22.90
CA LYS A 677 14.16 14.49 -23.27
C LYS A 677 13.51 15.86 -23.41
N VAL A 678 14.10 16.85 -22.77
CA VAL A 678 13.63 18.25 -22.73
C VAL A 678 14.80 19.22 -22.88
N ASN A 679 14.50 20.49 -23.15
CA ASN A 679 15.50 21.57 -23.12
C ASN A 679 15.25 22.46 -21.90
N PHE A 680 16.29 22.88 -21.18
CA PHE A 680 16.17 23.75 -19.99
C PHE A 680 15.23 24.95 -20.21
N ALA A 681 15.36 25.63 -21.36
CA ALA A 681 14.63 26.86 -21.65
C ALA A 681 13.12 26.68 -21.83
N THR A 682 12.65 25.45 -22.08
CA THR A 682 11.25 25.15 -22.44
C THR A 682 10.63 24.02 -21.60
N ALA A 683 11.39 23.40 -20.70
CA ALA A 683 10.94 22.27 -19.90
C ALA A 683 9.70 22.61 -19.05
N ASN A 684 9.67 23.83 -18.49
CA ASN A 684 8.57 24.33 -17.66
C ASN A 684 7.30 24.72 -18.45
N GLU A 685 7.34 24.72 -19.79
CA GLU A 685 6.15 24.94 -20.63
C GLU A 685 5.23 23.70 -20.70
N GLY A 686 5.66 22.58 -20.12
CA GLY A 686 4.86 21.36 -19.95
C GLY A 686 5.00 20.33 -21.08
N PRO A 687 4.21 19.26 -21.05
CA PRO A 687 4.40 18.06 -21.87
C PRO A 687 4.46 18.28 -23.38
N SER A 688 3.87 19.37 -23.87
CA SER A 688 3.90 19.74 -25.30
C SER A 688 5.30 20.02 -25.86
N LYS A 689 6.28 20.31 -24.99
CA LYS A 689 7.69 20.55 -25.35
C LYS A 689 8.59 19.34 -25.10
N TRP A 690 8.04 18.25 -24.56
CA TRP A 690 8.83 17.10 -24.16
C TRP A 690 8.84 16.04 -25.27
N THR A 691 9.98 15.38 -25.45
CA THR A 691 10.09 14.23 -26.36
C THR A 691 10.25 12.96 -25.52
N THR A 692 9.38 11.97 -25.70
CA THR A 692 9.57 10.66 -25.06
C THR A 692 10.65 9.88 -25.81
N ILE A 693 11.67 9.40 -25.08
CA ILE A 693 12.80 8.63 -25.61
C ILE A 693 12.58 7.14 -25.38
N ILE A 694 12.29 6.74 -24.15
CA ILE A 694 11.87 5.37 -23.82
C ILE A 694 10.44 5.45 -23.33
N ASN A 695 9.51 4.79 -24.03
CA ASN A 695 8.10 4.73 -23.64
C ASN A 695 7.93 3.88 -22.38
N GLU A 696 6.83 4.12 -21.68
CA GLU A 696 6.37 3.24 -20.61
C GLU A 696 6.05 1.83 -21.16
N ASP A 697 6.41 0.80 -20.41
CA ASP A 697 6.02 -0.59 -20.67
C ASP A 697 4.88 -1.01 -19.73
N SER A 698 3.87 -1.74 -20.24
CA SER A 698 2.69 -2.13 -19.47
C SER A 698 2.92 -3.25 -18.45
N HIS A 699 4.08 -3.90 -18.48
CA HIS A 699 4.41 -5.06 -17.65
C HIS A 699 5.74 -4.93 -16.90
N LYS A 700 6.63 -4.05 -17.36
CA LYS A 700 7.99 -3.90 -16.85
C LYS A 700 8.20 -2.49 -16.33
N LYS A 701 8.49 -2.33 -15.04
CA LYS A 701 8.76 -0.98 -14.50
C LYS A 701 10.15 -0.55 -14.94
N LEU A 702 10.28 0.61 -15.57
CA LEU A 702 11.59 1.23 -15.82
C LEU A 702 12.14 1.74 -14.48
N ASP A 703 13.08 1.02 -13.90
CA ASP A 703 13.54 1.24 -12.53
C ASP A 703 14.60 2.36 -12.45
N TRP A 704 15.55 2.36 -13.39
CA TRP A 704 16.52 3.44 -13.55
C TRP A 704 17.15 3.43 -14.95
N VAL A 705 17.73 4.56 -15.34
CA VAL A 705 18.50 4.69 -16.59
C VAL A 705 19.82 5.41 -16.34
N THR A 706 20.85 5.09 -17.12
CA THR A 706 22.13 5.82 -17.10
C THR A 706 22.78 5.82 -18.47
N PRO A 707 23.34 6.95 -18.95
CA PRO A 707 24.09 7.01 -20.20
C PRO A 707 25.44 6.28 -20.09
N VAL A 708 25.91 5.75 -21.21
CA VAL A 708 27.20 5.04 -21.33
C VAL A 708 27.72 5.08 -22.77
N ALA A 709 29.04 4.95 -22.96
CA ALA A 709 29.67 4.77 -24.27
C ALA A 709 29.34 5.85 -25.33
N ASN A 710 29.13 7.10 -24.91
CA ASN A 710 28.81 8.33 -25.65
C ASN A 710 27.42 8.40 -26.28
N ASP A 711 26.89 7.28 -26.76
CA ASP A 711 25.67 7.22 -27.58
C ASP A 711 24.67 6.15 -27.12
N LYS A 712 24.88 5.53 -25.96
CA LYS A 712 24.01 4.48 -25.42
C LYS A 712 23.43 4.85 -24.06
N ILE A 713 22.33 4.19 -23.72
CA ILE A 713 21.70 4.21 -22.40
C ILE A 713 21.59 2.77 -21.91
N PHE A 714 21.98 2.54 -20.66
CA PHE A 714 21.49 1.40 -19.90
C PHE A 714 20.12 1.72 -19.31
N ALA A 715 19.13 0.88 -19.60
CA ALA A 715 17.80 0.92 -19.01
C ALA A 715 17.59 -0.35 -18.19
N SER A 716 17.48 -0.20 -16.87
CA SER A 716 17.15 -1.30 -15.98
C SER A 716 15.66 -1.37 -15.77
N TYR A 717 15.08 -2.56 -15.94
CA TYR A 717 13.68 -2.82 -15.67
C TYR A 717 13.50 -3.81 -14.54
N LEU A 718 12.41 -3.66 -13.81
CA LEU A 718 11.90 -4.66 -12.89
C LEU A 718 10.75 -5.41 -13.57
N GLU A 719 10.97 -6.68 -13.90
CA GLU A 719 9.99 -7.56 -14.56
C GLU A 719 9.56 -8.65 -13.58
N ASP A 720 8.32 -8.59 -13.08
CA ASP A 720 7.85 -9.45 -11.98
C ASP A 720 8.91 -9.58 -10.88
N VAL A 721 9.35 -8.42 -10.34
CA VAL A 721 10.31 -8.33 -9.24
C VAL A 721 11.74 -8.82 -9.58
N LYS A 722 12.11 -8.97 -10.85
CA LYS A 722 13.47 -9.39 -11.28
C LYS A 722 14.14 -8.29 -12.09
N SER A 723 15.40 -7.95 -11.76
CA SER A 723 16.15 -6.95 -12.52
C SER A 723 16.56 -7.48 -13.89
N THR A 724 16.42 -6.64 -14.91
CA THR A 724 16.85 -6.91 -16.29
C THR A 724 17.52 -5.66 -16.85
N LEU A 725 18.55 -5.82 -17.70
CA LEU A 725 19.32 -4.71 -18.25
C LEU A 725 19.24 -4.67 -19.77
N TYR A 726 18.76 -3.55 -20.30
CA TYR A 726 18.64 -3.30 -21.73
C TYR A 726 19.57 -2.17 -22.15
N VAL A 727 20.07 -2.27 -23.39
CA VAL A 727 20.87 -1.22 -24.02
C VAL A 727 20.01 -0.55 -25.09
N HIS A 728 19.90 0.76 -25.01
CA HIS A 728 19.19 1.61 -25.97
C HIS A 728 20.12 2.64 -26.58
N ASP A 729 19.77 3.16 -27.75
CA ASP A 729 20.41 4.35 -28.32
C ASP A 729 20.00 5.61 -27.54
N LEU A 730 20.97 6.47 -27.20
CA LEU A 730 20.78 7.67 -26.37
C LEU A 730 19.86 8.72 -26.98
N ASN A 731 19.88 8.83 -28.32
CA ASN A 731 19.21 9.91 -29.03
C ASN A 731 17.77 9.53 -29.44
N SER A 732 17.60 8.31 -29.92
CA SER A 732 16.32 7.80 -30.43
C SER A 732 15.57 6.96 -29.41
N GLY A 733 16.25 6.45 -28.37
CA GLY A 733 15.69 5.49 -27.42
C GLY A 733 15.44 4.10 -28.01
N THR A 734 15.91 3.85 -29.23
CA THR A 734 15.75 2.57 -29.92
C THR A 734 16.41 1.47 -29.12
N PHE A 735 15.67 0.39 -28.85
CA PHE A 735 16.21 -0.82 -28.24
C PHE A 735 17.29 -1.44 -29.14
N LEU A 736 18.46 -1.72 -28.57
CA LEU A 736 19.58 -2.35 -29.29
C LEU A 736 19.68 -3.84 -28.95
N TYR A 737 19.84 -4.18 -27.67
CA TYR A 737 19.95 -5.55 -27.17
C TYR A 737 19.85 -5.62 -25.64
N GLN A 738 19.59 -6.81 -25.10
CA GLN A 738 19.57 -7.09 -23.66
C GLN A 738 20.92 -7.65 -23.20
N ILE A 739 21.40 -7.24 -22.02
CA ILE A 739 22.49 -7.93 -21.31
C ILE A 739 21.83 -8.91 -20.34
N ALA A 740 22.01 -10.21 -20.62
CA ALA A 740 21.40 -11.26 -19.83
C ALA A 740 22.13 -11.44 -18.48
N PHE A 741 21.38 -11.39 -17.40
CA PHE A 741 21.79 -11.81 -16.07
C PHE A 741 20.90 -12.98 -15.60
N PRO A 742 21.34 -13.77 -14.61
CA PRO A 742 20.47 -14.73 -13.92
C PRO A 742 19.25 -14.06 -13.27
N ILE A 743 18.35 -14.83 -12.66
CA ILE A 743 17.27 -14.28 -11.84
C ILE A 743 17.86 -13.64 -10.58
N GLY A 744 17.60 -12.35 -10.35
CA GLY A 744 18.20 -11.63 -9.24
C GLY A 744 17.99 -10.12 -9.31
N THR A 745 18.90 -9.40 -8.65
CA THR A 745 18.92 -7.94 -8.53
C THR A 745 20.26 -7.40 -9.04
N ILE A 746 20.20 -6.32 -9.83
CA ILE A 746 21.38 -5.49 -10.10
C ILE A 746 21.57 -4.58 -8.88
N ALA A 747 22.43 -5.01 -7.94
CA ALA A 747 22.66 -4.31 -6.67
C ALA A 747 23.52 -3.05 -6.82
N GLY A 748 24.20 -2.89 -7.94
CA GLY A 748 25.02 -1.71 -8.24
C GLY A 748 25.60 -1.74 -9.64
N ILE A 749 25.79 -0.55 -10.21
CA ILE A 749 26.42 -0.35 -11.52
C ILE A 749 27.38 0.83 -11.44
N HIS A 750 28.53 0.69 -12.08
CA HIS A 750 29.42 1.81 -12.34
C HIS A 750 29.67 1.91 -13.84
N CYS A 751 29.26 3.03 -14.42
CA CYS A 751 29.56 3.42 -15.78
C CYS A 751 29.61 4.95 -15.87
N ARG A 752 30.13 5.48 -16.98
CA ARG A 752 30.16 6.92 -17.24
C ARG A 752 29.70 7.19 -18.67
N PRO A 753 29.07 8.35 -18.93
CA PRO A 753 28.61 8.71 -20.26
C PRO A 753 29.69 8.58 -21.34
N ASN A 754 30.92 9.01 -21.05
CA ASN A 754 32.01 9.10 -22.04
C ASN A 754 32.98 7.91 -22.00
N GLU A 755 32.69 6.86 -21.22
CA GLU A 755 33.53 5.67 -21.09
C GLU A 755 32.83 4.43 -21.65
N THR A 756 33.63 3.49 -22.18
CA THR A 756 33.10 2.24 -22.76
C THR A 756 33.07 1.10 -21.77
N GLU A 757 33.87 1.17 -20.70
CA GLU A 757 33.89 0.14 -19.66
C GLU A 757 32.81 0.37 -18.62
N PHE A 758 32.32 -0.71 -18.03
CA PHE A 758 31.37 -0.67 -16.92
C PHE A 758 31.51 -1.90 -16.01
N PHE A 759 31.02 -1.76 -14.79
CA PHE A 759 30.97 -2.81 -13.79
C PHE A 759 29.55 -2.97 -13.27
N VAL A 760 29.15 -4.22 -12.98
CA VAL A 760 27.85 -4.54 -12.38
C VAL A 760 28.07 -5.47 -11.19
N SER A 761 27.54 -5.12 -10.02
CA SER A 761 27.37 -6.05 -8.91
C SER A 761 25.97 -6.64 -8.96
N PHE A 762 25.88 -7.96 -8.99
CA PHE A 762 24.64 -8.71 -9.16
C PHE A 762 24.45 -9.70 -8.00
N GLU A 763 23.23 -9.80 -7.48
CA GLU A 763 22.86 -10.68 -6.37
C GLU A 763 21.62 -11.51 -6.67
N SER A 764 21.47 -12.66 -6.03
CA SER A 764 20.27 -13.49 -6.10
C SER A 764 19.90 -14.05 -4.73
N LEU A 765 18.74 -14.69 -4.61
CA LEU A 765 18.25 -15.27 -3.34
C LEU A 765 19.20 -16.33 -2.76
N LEU A 766 19.82 -17.13 -3.63
CA LEU A 766 20.66 -18.29 -3.28
C LEU A 766 22.12 -18.13 -3.75
N SER A 767 22.51 -16.95 -4.21
CA SER A 767 23.87 -16.72 -4.69
C SER A 767 24.37 -15.36 -4.19
N PRO A 768 25.52 -15.33 -3.50
CA PRO A 768 26.12 -14.08 -3.06
C PRO A 768 26.55 -13.23 -4.26
N THR A 769 26.99 -12.02 -3.99
CA THR A 769 27.35 -11.03 -5.01
C THR A 769 28.38 -11.57 -6.02
N ALA A 770 28.08 -11.41 -7.31
CA ALA A 770 29.03 -11.56 -8.40
C ALA A 770 29.31 -10.19 -9.03
N ILE A 771 30.57 -9.96 -9.41
CA ILE A 771 30.99 -8.73 -10.09
C ILE A 771 31.26 -9.04 -11.56
N TYR A 772 30.52 -8.36 -12.43
CA TYR A 772 30.66 -8.42 -13.88
C TYR A 772 31.40 -7.18 -14.38
N TYR A 773 32.17 -7.39 -15.45
CA TYR A 773 32.86 -6.37 -16.22
C TYR A 773 32.43 -6.45 -17.67
N GLY A 774 32.11 -5.31 -18.27
CA GLY A 774 31.88 -5.19 -19.69
C GLY A 774 32.64 -4.01 -20.29
N ASP A 775 32.94 -4.09 -21.58
CA ASP A 775 33.52 -2.98 -22.34
C ASP A 775 32.87 -2.94 -23.72
N PHE A 776 32.18 -1.83 -24.03
CA PHE A 776 31.51 -1.64 -25.32
C PHE A 776 32.45 -1.69 -26.52
N LYS A 777 33.78 -1.56 -26.33
CA LYS A 777 34.77 -1.82 -27.40
C LYS A 777 34.74 -3.26 -27.91
N ASN A 778 34.26 -4.20 -27.09
CA ASN A 778 34.14 -5.61 -27.43
C ASN A 778 32.74 -5.97 -27.96
N SER A 779 31.89 -4.99 -28.23
CA SER A 779 30.56 -5.26 -28.78
C SER A 779 30.68 -5.75 -30.22
N VAL A 780 29.99 -6.85 -30.53
CA VAL A 780 29.93 -7.46 -31.86
C VAL A 780 28.47 -7.73 -32.19
N ASN A 781 28.00 -7.27 -33.36
CA ASN A 781 26.63 -7.51 -33.87
C ASN A 781 25.52 -7.19 -32.86
N ASN A 782 25.55 -6.00 -32.22
CA ASN A 782 24.57 -5.61 -31.20
C ASN A 782 24.46 -6.66 -30.08
N SER A 783 25.60 -7.18 -29.65
CA SER A 783 25.71 -8.02 -28.46
C SER A 783 26.98 -7.66 -27.71
N LEU A 784 26.98 -7.90 -26.40
CA LEU A 784 28.14 -7.70 -25.55
C LEU A 784 28.22 -8.84 -24.54
N ASN A 785 29.35 -9.54 -24.52
CA ASN A 785 29.61 -10.54 -23.50
C ASN A 785 30.23 -9.87 -22.27
N VAL A 786 29.55 -9.98 -21.13
CA VAL A 786 30.03 -9.48 -19.84
C VAL A 786 30.81 -10.60 -19.12
N LYS A 787 32.04 -10.29 -18.69
CA LYS A 787 32.91 -11.23 -17.98
C LYS A 787 32.64 -11.16 -16.49
N VAL A 788 32.45 -12.30 -15.83
CA VAL A 788 32.53 -12.39 -14.36
C VAL A 788 33.99 -12.22 -13.96
N ILE A 789 34.29 -11.16 -13.19
CA ILE A 789 35.64 -10.88 -12.69
C ILE A 789 35.82 -11.28 -11.22
N ARG A 790 34.70 -11.41 -10.48
CA ARG A 790 34.65 -11.97 -9.13
C ARG A 790 33.35 -12.75 -8.97
N GLU A 791 33.47 -13.97 -8.47
CA GLU A 791 32.34 -14.80 -8.05
C GLU A 791 32.61 -15.20 -6.60
N VAL A 792 31.76 -14.76 -5.68
CA VAL A 792 31.92 -15.05 -4.27
C VAL A 792 31.45 -16.48 -3.99
N LYS A 793 32.28 -17.27 -3.30
CA LYS A 793 31.92 -18.60 -2.81
C LYS A 793 32.02 -18.63 -1.30
N ILE A 794 31.02 -19.22 -0.67
CA ILE A 794 30.95 -19.36 0.79
C ILE A 794 31.34 -20.80 1.13
N GLU A 795 32.36 -20.96 1.97
CA GLU A 795 32.80 -22.28 2.41
C GLU A 795 31.66 -23.00 3.16
N GLY A 796 31.43 -24.27 2.83
CA GLY A 796 30.36 -25.06 3.43
C GLY A 796 28.95 -24.78 2.93
N TYR A 797 28.75 -23.79 2.04
CA TYR A 797 27.45 -23.52 1.41
C TYR A 797 27.39 -24.10 0.00
N ASP A 798 26.39 -24.95 -0.24
CA ASP A 798 26.09 -25.51 -1.56
C ASP A 798 24.67 -25.08 -1.97
N SER A 799 24.59 -24.09 -2.86
CA SER A 799 23.33 -23.54 -3.34
C SER A 799 22.49 -24.56 -4.11
N SER A 800 23.10 -25.63 -4.64
CA SER A 800 22.40 -26.66 -5.42
C SER A 800 21.40 -27.48 -4.59
N LYS A 801 21.54 -27.48 -3.26
CA LYS A 801 20.64 -28.13 -2.30
C LYS A 801 19.33 -27.37 -2.07
N PHE A 802 19.27 -26.11 -2.49
CA PHE A 802 18.13 -25.22 -2.29
C PHE A 802 17.46 -24.91 -3.62
N GLU A 803 16.21 -24.48 -3.55
CA GLU A 803 15.49 -23.92 -4.68
C GLU A 803 14.72 -22.67 -4.25
N SER A 804 14.39 -21.83 -5.24
CA SER A 804 13.59 -20.64 -5.06
C SER A 804 12.53 -20.58 -6.15
N ASN A 805 11.27 -20.43 -5.77
CA ASN A 805 10.13 -20.36 -6.67
C ASN A 805 9.44 -19.00 -6.53
N GLN A 806 9.01 -18.41 -7.63
CA GLN A 806 8.09 -17.27 -7.62
C GLN A 806 6.66 -17.77 -7.85
N ILE A 807 5.75 -17.40 -6.97
CA ILE A 807 4.32 -17.70 -7.11
C ILE A 807 3.50 -16.42 -7.01
N PHE A 808 2.23 -16.51 -7.40
CA PHE A 808 1.24 -15.45 -7.22
C PHE A 808 0.08 -15.97 -6.38
N TYR A 809 -0.14 -15.36 -5.22
CA TYR A 809 -1.29 -15.63 -4.36
C TYR A 809 -2.35 -14.53 -4.55
N THR A 810 -3.54 -14.74 -3.98
CA THR A 810 -4.67 -13.80 -4.14
C THR A 810 -4.91 -13.09 -2.82
N SER A 811 -4.90 -11.76 -2.86
CA SER A 811 -5.26 -10.92 -1.71
C SER A 811 -6.77 -10.93 -1.45
N LYS A 812 -7.16 -10.25 -0.38
CA LYS A 812 -8.54 -10.10 0.08
C LYS A 812 -9.50 -9.61 -1.02
N ASP A 813 -9.07 -8.67 -1.84
CA ASP A 813 -9.84 -8.01 -2.90
C ASP A 813 -9.70 -8.68 -4.30
N GLY A 814 -9.02 -9.83 -4.38
CA GLY A 814 -8.78 -10.53 -5.64
C GLY A 814 -7.47 -10.18 -6.35
N THR A 815 -6.72 -9.17 -5.88
CA THR A 815 -5.42 -8.78 -6.45
C THR A 815 -4.42 -9.93 -6.40
N LYS A 816 -3.65 -10.13 -7.46
CA LYS A 816 -2.56 -11.12 -7.50
C LYS A 816 -1.28 -10.50 -6.98
N VAL A 817 -0.71 -11.09 -5.94
CA VAL A 817 0.50 -10.57 -5.27
C VAL A 817 1.65 -11.57 -5.44
N PRO A 818 2.85 -11.13 -5.87
CA PRO A 818 4.00 -12.02 -6.00
C PRO A 818 4.54 -12.43 -4.63
N MET A 819 5.07 -13.65 -4.56
CA MET A 819 5.86 -14.11 -3.42
C MET A 819 6.99 -15.04 -3.87
N PHE A 820 8.21 -14.77 -3.41
CA PHE A 820 9.30 -15.73 -3.52
C PHE A 820 9.26 -16.69 -2.34
N ILE A 821 9.42 -17.99 -2.60
CA ILE A 821 9.52 -19.04 -1.59
C ILE A 821 10.83 -19.78 -1.80
N MET A 822 11.67 -19.87 -0.78
CA MET A 822 12.94 -20.58 -0.77
C MET A 822 12.94 -21.69 0.28
N HIS A 823 13.48 -22.85 -0.07
CA HIS A 823 13.65 -23.98 0.85
C HIS A 823 14.67 -25.00 0.31
N LYS A 824 14.99 -26.03 1.10
CA LYS A 824 15.71 -27.21 0.61
C LYS A 824 14.85 -27.98 -0.39
N LYS A 825 15.44 -28.51 -1.45
CA LYS A 825 14.71 -29.27 -2.50
C LYS A 825 13.97 -30.51 -1.96
N GLU A 826 14.52 -31.16 -0.95
CA GLU A 826 14.00 -32.42 -0.38
C GLU A 826 12.95 -32.21 0.72
N ILE A 827 12.51 -30.98 0.97
CA ILE A 827 11.54 -30.69 2.03
C ILE A 827 10.14 -31.22 1.68
N GLU A 828 9.46 -31.85 2.64
CA GLU A 828 8.10 -32.34 2.47
C GLU A 828 7.08 -31.24 2.84
N MET A 829 6.13 -30.95 1.95
CA MET A 829 5.05 -29.97 2.18
C MET A 829 3.89 -30.56 2.98
N ASN A 830 4.16 -30.91 4.24
CA ASN A 830 3.23 -31.57 5.17
C ASN A 830 2.62 -30.61 6.21
N GLY A 831 2.84 -29.30 6.07
CA GLY A 831 2.37 -28.27 7.00
C GLY A 831 3.18 -28.17 8.30
N GLN A 832 4.24 -28.97 8.48
CA GLN A 832 5.02 -29.01 9.73
C GLN A 832 6.35 -28.23 9.65
N ASN A 833 6.61 -27.51 8.57
CA ASN A 833 7.87 -26.80 8.39
C ASN A 833 7.83 -25.41 9.04
N PRO A 834 8.85 -25.02 9.84
CA PRO A 834 8.95 -23.65 10.31
C PRO A 834 9.12 -22.72 9.11
N THR A 835 8.28 -21.68 9.05
CA THR A 835 8.23 -20.81 7.88
C THR A 835 8.36 -19.35 8.31
N MET A 836 9.27 -18.62 7.68
CA MET A 836 9.51 -17.21 7.93
C MET A 836 9.00 -16.39 6.74
N LEU A 837 7.97 -15.60 6.97
CA LEU A 837 7.37 -14.69 6.00
C LEU A 837 7.86 -13.26 6.23
N LEU A 838 8.44 -12.66 5.19
CA LEU A 838 9.04 -11.33 5.17
C LEU A 838 8.20 -10.37 4.31
N GLY A 839 8.08 -9.11 4.75
CA GLY A 839 7.37 -8.05 4.02
C GLY A 839 7.79 -6.63 4.43
N TYR A 840 7.44 -5.65 3.60
CA TYR A 840 7.64 -4.22 3.86
C TYR A 840 6.36 -3.42 3.55
N GLY A 841 6.01 -3.25 2.27
CA GLY A 841 4.73 -2.65 1.82
C GLY A 841 4.59 -1.16 2.10
N GLY A 842 5.35 -0.34 1.39
CA GLY A 842 5.29 1.13 1.48
C GLY A 842 6.48 1.82 0.84
N PHE A 843 6.40 3.14 0.73
CA PHE A 843 7.46 4.06 0.34
C PHE A 843 8.05 3.83 -1.05
N ASN A 844 7.29 3.20 -1.95
CA ASN A 844 7.76 2.86 -3.29
C ASN A 844 9.04 1.99 -3.25
N ILE A 845 9.21 1.15 -2.22
CA ILE A 845 10.37 0.26 -2.05
C ILE A 845 10.02 -1.14 -2.56
N SER A 846 10.73 -1.62 -3.58
CA SER A 846 10.62 -3.00 -4.08
C SER A 846 11.43 -3.98 -3.25
N ASN A 847 10.81 -5.07 -2.81
CA ASN A 847 11.51 -6.17 -2.13
C ASN A 847 12.09 -7.16 -3.16
N THR A 848 13.24 -6.83 -3.76
CA THR A 848 13.84 -7.64 -4.82
C THR A 848 14.67 -8.84 -4.30
N PRO A 849 14.90 -9.86 -5.14
CA PRO A 849 15.77 -11.01 -4.87
C PRO A 849 17.19 -10.62 -4.41
N CYS A 850 17.49 -10.71 -3.12
CA CYS A 850 18.82 -10.46 -2.56
C CYS A 850 19.30 -11.60 -1.65
N PHE A 851 20.62 -11.77 -1.56
CA PHE A 851 21.25 -12.81 -0.77
C PHE A 851 21.19 -12.48 0.74
N SER A 852 21.02 -13.50 1.59
CA SER A 852 21.06 -13.30 3.04
C SER A 852 21.55 -14.54 3.76
N ILE A 853 22.66 -14.40 4.49
CA ILE A 853 23.26 -15.44 5.34
C ILE A 853 22.25 -15.96 6.37
N SER A 854 21.47 -15.05 6.96
CA SER A 854 20.41 -15.38 7.91
C SER A 854 19.42 -16.38 7.31
N ARG A 855 18.94 -16.14 6.09
CA ARG A 855 17.99 -17.03 5.40
C ARG A 855 18.61 -18.40 5.09
N ILE A 856 19.90 -18.43 4.71
CA ILE A 856 20.62 -19.70 4.49
C ILE A 856 20.66 -20.52 5.76
N LEU A 857 21.05 -19.94 6.90
CA LEU A 857 21.05 -20.64 8.19
C LEU A 857 19.66 -21.19 8.53
N PHE A 858 18.59 -20.41 8.33
CA PHE A 858 17.24 -20.87 8.62
C PHE A 858 16.82 -22.08 7.76
N MET A 859 17.08 -22.03 6.45
CA MET A 859 16.77 -23.14 5.56
C MET A 859 17.67 -24.35 5.83
N GLU A 860 18.96 -24.12 6.09
CA GLU A 860 19.96 -25.18 6.26
C GLU A 860 19.82 -25.90 7.61
N ASN A 861 19.80 -25.14 8.71
CA ASN A 861 19.92 -25.69 10.07
C ASN A 861 18.60 -25.80 10.81
N PHE A 862 17.54 -25.08 10.39
CA PHE A 862 16.19 -25.29 10.94
C PHE A 862 15.26 -26.03 9.98
N CYS A 863 15.77 -26.45 8.81
CA CYS A 863 14.95 -27.00 7.72
C CYS A 863 13.73 -26.12 7.41
N GLY A 864 13.90 -24.80 7.52
CA GLY A 864 12.83 -23.83 7.38
C GLY A 864 12.55 -23.43 5.94
N ILE A 865 11.42 -22.76 5.75
CA ILE A 865 10.98 -22.16 4.49
C ILE A 865 11.01 -20.65 4.63
N VAL A 866 11.62 -19.94 3.70
CA VAL A 866 11.62 -18.47 3.70
C VAL A 866 10.71 -17.97 2.58
N ALA A 867 9.74 -17.14 2.93
CA ALA A 867 8.85 -16.48 1.99
C ALA A 867 9.04 -14.96 2.03
N ILE A 868 9.03 -14.29 0.86
CA ILE A 868 9.10 -12.83 0.73
C ILE A 868 7.89 -12.39 -0.07
N ALA A 869 6.95 -11.69 0.56
CA ALA A 869 5.74 -11.20 -0.10
C ALA A 869 5.94 -9.77 -0.63
N ASN A 870 5.74 -9.60 -1.93
CA ASN A 870 5.85 -8.33 -2.65
C ASN A 870 4.51 -7.58 -2.64
N ILE A 871 4.04 -7.28 -1.43
CA ILE A 871 2.73 -6.65 -1.16
C ILE A 871 2.64 -5.21 -1.71
N ARG A 872 1.41 -4.70 -1.87
CA ARG A 872 1.16 -3.31 -2.27
C ARG A 872 1.75 -2.29 -1.30
N GLY A 873 1.96 -1.08 -1.78
CA GLY A 873 2.76 -0.03 -1.14
C GLY A 873 4.23 -0.05 -1.60
N GLY A 874 4.72 -1.16 -2.14
CA GLY A 874 6.02 -1.22 -2.81
C GLY A 874 5.99 -0.65 -4.23
N SER A 875 7.05 -0.88 -5.01
CA SER A 875 7.22 -0.39 -6.38
C SER A 875 7.37 -1.51 -7.42
N GLU A 876 6.95 -2.72 -7.07
CA GLU A 876 7.12 -3.89 -7.93
C GLU A 876 6.41 -3.74 -9.27
N TYR A 877 5.27 -3.04 -9.29
CA TYR A 877 4.47 -2.72 -10.47
C TYR A 877 4.19 -1.21 -10.58
N GLY A 878 5.21 -0.40 -10.31
CA GLY A 878 5.16 1.05 -10.50
C GLY A 878 4.30 1.80 -9.48
N GLU A 879 4.01 3.07 -9.77
CA GLU A 879 3.37 3.99 -8.83
C GLU A 879 1.96 3.56 -8.42
N THR A 880 1.20 2.92 -9.32
CA THR A 880 -0.13 2.40 -8.97
C THR A 880 -0.06 1.31 -7.90
N TRP A 881 1.01 0.49 -7.88
CA TRP A 881 1.21 -0.51 -6.83
C TRP A 881 1.50 0.12 -5.47
N HIS A 882 2.21 1.26 -5.48
CA HIS A 882 2.50 2.07 -4.30
C HIS A 882 1.22 2.74 -3.76
N GLU A 883 0.49 3.45 -4.62
CA GLU A 883 -0.76 4.16 -4.29
C GLU A 883 -1.85 3.24 -3.71
N GLN A 884 -1.92 1.99 -4.18
CA GLN A 884 -2.86 0.99 -3.67
C GLN A 884 -2.49 0.42 -2.29
N GLY A 885 -1.37 0.84 -1.69
CA GLY A 885 -0.93 0.43 -0.35
C GLY A 885 -0.46 1.58 0.55
N MET A 886 -0.87 2.82 0.26
CA MET A 886 -0.54 4.02 1.05
C MET A 886 -1.81 4.78 1.49
N LYS A 887 -1.69 5.67 2.49
CA LYS A 887 -2.76 6.51 3.04
C LYS A 887 -4.06 5.74 3.32
N PHE A 888 -5.17 6.14 2.72
CA PHE A 888 -6.48 5.49 2.87
C PHE A 888 -6.47 4.01 2.44
N ASN A 889 -5.58 3.64 1.50
CA ASN A 889 -5.40 2.27 1.04
C ASN A 889 -4.39 1.46 1.86
N LYS A 890 -3.82 2.01 2.95
CA LYS A 890 -2.77 1.32 3.74
C LYS A 890 -3.22 -0.03 4.28
N GLN A 891 -4.52 -0.23 4.54
CA GLN A 891 -5.05 -1.53 4.96
C GLN A 891 -4.78 -2.66 3.94
N ASN A 892 -4.69 -2.33 2.65
CA ASN A 892 -4.45 -3.31 1.60
C ASN A 892 -3.09 -4.01 1.75
N CYS A 893 -2.04 -3.32 2.23
CA CYS A 893 -0.75 -3.98 2.42
C CYS A 893 -0.81 -5.02 3.56
N PHE A 894 -1.60 -4.75 4.60
CA PHE A 894 -1.85 -5.71 5.69
C PHE A 894 -2.69 -6.90 5.20
N ASP A 895 -3.75 -6.61 4.43
CA ASP A 895 -4.62 -7.63 3.83
C ASP A 895 -3.86 -8.53 2.85
N ASP A 896 -2.92 -7.99 2.05
CA ASP A 896 -2.01 -8.75 1.19
C ASP A 896 -1.13 -9.70 2.02
N PHE A 897 -0.52 -9.20 3.08
CA PHE A 897 0.39 -9.99 3.92
C PHE A 897 -0.33 -11.10 4.72
N ILE A 898 -1.56 -10.83 5.16
CA ILE A 898 -2.46 -11.84 5.72
C ILE A 898 -2.82 -12.89 4.63
N GLY A 899 -3.11 -12.46 3.40
CA GLY A 899 -3.35 -13.37 2.27
C GLY A 899 -2.16 -14.28 1.96
N ALA A 900 -0.92 -13.77 2.07
CA ALA A 900 0.29 -14.59 1.95
C ALA A 900 0.37 -15.67 3.04
N SER A 901 0.04 -15.29 4.28
CA SER A 901 0.04 -16.17 5.45
C SER A 901 -0.98 -17.30 5.27
N GLU A 902 -2.20 -16.96 4.87
CA GLU A 902 -3.26 -17.93 4.58
C GLU A 902 -2.89 -18.86 3.42
N PHE A 903 -2.25 -18.33 2.37
CA PHE A 903 -1.77 -19.15 1.25
C PHE A 903 -0.76 -20.21 1.71
N LEU A 904 0.26 -19.81 2.49
CA LEU A 904 1.30 -20.72 2.97
C LEU A 904 0.72 -21.85 3.83
N ILE A 905 -0.23 -21.53 4.71
CA ILE A 905 -0.94 -22.50 5.56
C ILE A 905 -1.82 -23.43 4.72
N ASN A 906 -2.65 -22.87 3.83
CA ASN A 906 -3.59 -23.66 3.01
C ASN A 906 -2.90 -24.57 2.00
N LYS A 907 -1.67 -24.24 1.59
CA LYS A 907 -0.83 -25.07 0.70
C LYS A 907 0.09 -26.02 1.43
N ASN A 908 -0.07 -26.18 2.75
CA ASN A 908 0.73 -27.08 3.60
C ASN A 908 2.24 -26.79 3.54
N TYR A 909 2.66 -25.54 3.29
CA TYR A 909 4.04 -25.16 3.56
C TYR A 909 4.30 -25.17 5.06
N THR A 910 3.33 -24.69 5.84
CA THR A 910 3.43 -24.52 7.30
C THR A 910 2.07 -24.63 7.98
N SER A 911 2.05 -24.38 9.28
CA SER A 911 0.88 -24.28 10.14
C SER A 911 0.97 -22.99 10.98
N PRO A 912 -0.15 -22.49 11.53
CA PRO A 912 -0.14 -21.24 12.30
C PRO A 912 0.89 -21.20 13.44
N ASP A 913 1.07 -22.32 14.16
CA ASP A 913 2.05 -22.49 15.23
C ASP A 913 3.51 -22.47 14.78
N LYS A 914 3.77 -22.51 13.46
CA LYS A 914 5.09 -22.55 12.86
C LYS A 914 5.37 -21.40 11.89
N LEU A 915 4.40 -20.49 11.72
CA LEU A 915 4.55 -19.30 10.91
C LEU A 915 5.15 -18.16 11.74
N ILE A 916 6.30 -17.67 11.28
CA ILE A 916 7.02 -16.51 11.79
C ILE A 916 6.79 -15.36 10.81
N ILE A 917 6.33 -14.22 11.30
CA ILE A 917 6.34 -12.99 10.49
C ILE A 917 7.46 -12.06 10.93
N GLN A 918 8.16 -11.47 9.98
CA GLN A 918 9.26 -10.56 10.25
C GLN A 918 9.23 -9.33 9.35
N GLY A 919 9.44 -8.15 9.94
CA GLY A 919 9.51 -6.89 9.23
C GLY A 919 10.29 -5.82 10.00
N GLY A 920 10.83 -4.84 9.28
CA GLY A 920 11.64 -3.75 9.82
C GLY A 920 11.13 -2.38 9.39
N SER A 921 11.19 -1.35 10.25
CA SER A 921 10.74 0.02 9.93
C SER A 921 9.23 0.06 9.60
N ASN A 922 8.83 0.44 8.39
CA ASN A 922 7.45 0.23 7.90
C ASN A 922 7.04 -1.26 7.90
N GLY A 923 7.97 -2.19 7.66
CA GLY A 923 7.73 -3.61 7.87
C GLY A 923 7.48 -3.96 9.35
N GLY A 924 7.99 -3.17 10.30
CA GLY A 924 7.67 -3.30 11.73
C GLY A 924 6.24 -2.88 12.03
N LEU A 925 5.74 -1.82 11.38
CA LEU A 925 4.32 -1.46 11.39
C LEU A 925 3.47 -2.62 10.83
N LEU A 926 3.84 -3.14 9.64
CA LEU A 926 3.16 -4.26 8.98
C LEU A 926 2.94 -5.46 9.90
N VAL A 927 4.01 -5.97 10.53
CA VAL A 927 3.90 -7.17 11.38
C VAL A 927 3.16 -6.91 12.68
N ALA A 928 3.22 -5.68 13.21
CA ALA A 928 2.40 -5.29 14.36
C ALA A 928 0.92 -5.32 14.01
N VAL A 929 0.50 -4.65 12.93
CA VAL A 929 -0.91 -4.63 12.52
C VAL A 929 -1.42 -6.02 12.18
N CYS A 930 -0.66 -6.82 11.42
CA CYS A 930 -1.10 -8.16 11.03
C CYS A 930 -1.28 -9.07 12.26
N SER A 931 -0.33 -9.05 13.20
CA SER A 931 -0.43 -9.85 14.44
C SER A 931 -1.55 -9.40 15.38
N GLN A 932 -1.99 -8.14 15.30
CA GLN A 932 -3.16 -7.63 16.01
C GLN A 932 -4.48 -8.04 15.35
N GLN A 933 -4.57 -7.94 14.02
CA GLN A 933 -5.77 -8.24 13.27
C GLN A 933 -6.04 -9.75 13.16
N ARG A 934 -4.98 -10.56 13.03
CA ARG A 934 -5.04 -12.03 12.86
C ARG A 934 -4.02 -12.78 13.73
N PRO A 935 -4.06 -12.62 15.07
CA PRO A 935 -3.14 -13.32 15.98
C PRO A 935 -3.23 -14.84 15.86
N ASP A 936 -4.33 -15.38 15.33
CA ASP A 936 -4.56 -16.81 15.09
C ASP A 936 -3.64 -17.42 14.02
N LEU A 937 -3.01 -16.61 13.17
CA LEU A 937 -2.20 -17.09 12.05
C LEU A 937 -0.72 -17.29 12.38
N PHE A 938 -0.23 -16.81 13.53
CA PHE A 938 1.21 -16.65 13.76
C PHE A 938 1.68 -17.35 15.04
N GLY A 939 2.81 -18.04 14.95
CA GLY A 939 3.52 -18.61 16.09
C GLY A 939 4.51 -17.61 16.67
N ALA A 940 5.16 -16.81 15.81
CA ALA A 940 6.12 -15.79 16.23
C ALA A 940 6.08 -14.51 15.38
N VAL A 941 6.42 -13.38 16.01
CA VAL A 941 6.51 -12.05 15.41
C VAL A 941 7.88 -11.46 15.73
N ILE A 942 8.66 -11.12 14.71
CA ILE A 942 9.93 -10.40 14.83
C ILE A 942 9.75 -9.00 14.26
N ASN A 943 9.63 -8.00 15.15
CA ASN A 943 9.40 -6.62 14.80
C ASN A 943 10.65 -5.78 15.07
N ARG A 944 11.28 -5.27 14.00
CA ARG A 944 12.53 -4.50 14.09
C ARG A 944 12.26 -3.02 13.80
N VAL A 945 12.71 -2.13 14.68
CA VAL A 945 12.71 -0.66 14.52
C VAL A 945 11.40 -0.11 13.95
N GLY A 946 10.26 -0.62 14.44
CA GLY A 946 8.93 -0.37 13.88
C GLY A 946 8.32 0.98 14.23
N VAL A 947 7.54 1.57 13.31
CA VAL A 947 6.71 2.76 13.56
C VAL A 947 5.37 2.31 14.17
N LEU A 948 5.19 2.48 15.47
CA LEU A 948 4.07 1.86 16.21
C LEU A 948 3.07 2.86 16.82
N ASP A 949 3.42 4.14 16.85
CA ASP A 949 2.53 5.24 17.22
C ASP A 949 2.26 6.08 15.97
N MET A 950 1.17 5.75 15.28
CA MET A 950 0.84 6.42 14.02
C MET A 950 0.18 7.78 14.23
N LEU A 951 -0.17 8.15 15.47
CA LEU A 951 -0.74 9.47 15.76
C LEU A 951 0.33 10.52 15.99
N ARG A 952 1.57 10.13 16.31
CA ARG A 952 2.63 11.06 16.69
C ARG A 952 3.92 10.94 15.90
N PHE A 953 4.07 9.95 15.01
CA PHE A 953 5.31 9.73 14.25
C PHE A 953 5.84 11.03 13.59
N GLN A 954 4.95 11.88 13.08
CA GLN A 954 5.29 13.12 12.36
C GLN A 954 5.89 14.22 13.26
N LYS A 955 5.91 14.01 14.57
CA LYS A 955 6.40 14.97 15.58
C LYS A 955 7.87 14.74 15.96
N PHE A 956 8.50 13.66 15.51
CA PHE A 956 9.87 13.30 15.89
C PHE A 956 10.81 13.20 14.69
N THR A 957 12.06 13.63 14.88
CA THR A 957 13.15 13.52 13.91
C THR A 957 12.71 13.80 12.47
N ILE A 958 12.78 12.80 11.58
CA ILE A 958 12.41 12.89 10.16
C ILE A 958 11.02 12.37 9.86
N GLY A 959 10.22 12.03 10.88
CA GLY A 959 8.89 11.45 10.70
C GLY A 959 7.94 12.34 9.88
N GLY A 960 8.17 13.66 9.83
CA GLY A 960 7.44 14.57 8.94
C GLY A 960 7.55 14.22 7.45
N ALA A 961 8.63 13.55 7.04
CA ALA A 961 8.82 13.09 5.65
C ALA A 961 7.97 11.87 5.29
N TRP A 962 7.32 11.21 6.26
CA TRP A 962 6.48 10.02 6.00
C TRP A 962 4.99 10.34 5.91
N ILE A 963 4.60 11.61 6.12
CA ILE A 963 3.23 12.09 5.92
C ILE A 963 2.69 11.71 4.53
N PRO A 964 3.47 11.76 3.42
CA PRO A 964 2.97 11.34 2.12
C PRO A 964 2.52 9.87 2.10
N GLU A 965 3.21 8.97 2.81
CA GLU A 965 2.88 7.55 2.90
C GLU A 965 1.68 7.28 3.82
N TYR A 966 1.69 7.85 5.04
CA TYR A 966 0.73 7.47 6.08
C TYR A 966 -0.44 8.44 6.22
N GLY A 967 -0.27 9.71 5.86
CA GLY A 967 -1.12 10.83 6.29
C GLY A 967 -0.68 11.42 7.63
N CYS A 968 -1.48 12.33 8.18
CA CYS A 968 -1.18 13.09 9.39
C CYS A 968 -2.40 13.15 10.31
N SER A 969 -2.23 12.77 11.58
CA SER A 969 -3.30 12.83 12.58
C SER A 969 -3.83 14.25 12.87
N ASP A 970 -3.06 15.29 12.50
CA ASP A 970 -3.50 16.68 12.62
C ASP A 970 -4.59 17.03 11.56
N VAL A 971 -4.83 16.18 10.56
CA VAL A 971 -5.90 16.29 9.54
C VAL A 971 -7.01 15.29 9.86
N LYS A 972 -8.28 15.73 9.88
CA LYS A 972 -9.41 14.91 10.36
C LYS A 972 -9.61 13.64 9.54
N GLU A 973 -9.67 13.79 8.22
CA GLU A 973 -9.92 12.69 7.29
C GLU A 973 -8.78 11.66 7.32
N GLU A 974 -7.55 12.12 7.57
CA GLU A 974 -6.38 11.24 7.69
C GLU A 974 -6.32 10.55 9.05
N PHE A 975 -6.66 11.25 10.14
CA PHE A 975 -6.81 10.67 11.47
C PHE A 975 -7.77 9.47 11.48
N GLU A 976 -8.92 9.58 10.82
CA GLU A 976 -9.97 8.55 10.85
C GLU A 976 -9.50 7.16 10.36
N TYR A 977 -8.64 7.10 9.34
CA TYR A 977 -8.11 5.82 8.87
C TYR A 977 -6.82 5.43 9.61
N ILE A 978 -5.96 6.38 10.00
CA ILE A 978 -4.75 6.12 10.78
C ILE A 978 -5.10 5.49 12.12
N TYR A 979 -6.13 6.01 12.79
CA TYR A 979 -6.57 5.54 14.09
C TYR A 979 -7.03 4.08 14.07
N LYS A 980 -7.59 3.60 12.95
CA LYS A 980 -8.07 2.20 12.78
C LYS A 980 -6.96 1.16 12.76
N TYR A 981 -5.74 1.51 12.36
CA TYR A 981 -4.64 0.55 12.27
C TYR A 981 -3.45 0.89 13.19
N SER A 982 -3.39 2.08 13.80
CA SER A 982 -2.26 2.47 14.64
C SER A 982 -1.97 1.42 15.72
N PRO A 983 -0.79 0.75 15.71
CA PRO A 983 -0.55 -0.39 16.58
C PRO A 983 -0.71 -0.07 18.07
N LEU A 984 -0.17 1.05 18.55
CA LEU A 984 -0.28 1.47 19.95
C LEU A 984 -1.74 1.64 20.41
N HIS A 985 -2.64 2.06 19.52
CA HIS A 985 -4.02 2.41 19.84
C HIS A 985 -5.03 1.28 19.59
N ASN A 986 -4.58 0.17 18.99
CA ASN A 986 -5.41 -1.00 18.68
C ASN A 986 -4.99 -2.26 19.46
N LEU A 987 -4.17 -2.09 20.51
CA LEU A 987 -3.84 -3.14 21.47
C LEU A 987 -5.11 -3.54 22.26
N CYS A 988 -5.73 -4.63 21.85
CA CYS A 988 -6.86 -5.23 22.55
C CYS A 988 -6.64 -6.72 22.73
N LEU A 989 -7.12 -7.29 23.84
CA LEU A 989 -7.02 -8.73 24.03
C LEU A 989 -7.85 -9.44 22.95
N PRO A 990 -7.28 -10.45 22.26
CA PRO A 990 -8.03 -11.21 21.28
C PRO A 990 -9.27 -11.87 21.92
N LYS A 991 -10.38 -11.90 21.17
CA LYS A 991 -11.62 -12.55 21.62
C LYS A 991 -11.38 -14.06 21.87
N ASN A 992 -12.25 -14.69 22.66
CA ASN A 992 -12.23 -16.14 22.92
C ASN A 992 -10.94 -16.68 23.56
N LYS A 993 -10.26 -15.87 24.37
CA LYS A 993 -9.00 -16.23 25.03
C LYS A 993 -7.89 -16.66 24.04
N LEU A 994 -7.93 -16.13 22.82
CA LEU A 994 -6.85 -16.31 21.86
C LEU A 994 -5.60 -15.58 22.36
N GLN A 995 -4.45 -16.25 22.31
CA GLN A 995 -3.19 -15.69 22.80
C GLN A 995 -2.61 -14.70 21.78
N TRP A 996 -1.87 -13.72 22.28
CA TRP A 996 -0.90 -12.97 21.50
C TRP A 996 0.21 -13.90 21.01
N PRO A 997 0.66 -13.81 19.75
CA PRO A 997 1.78 -14.60 19.26
C PRO A 997 3.08 -14.25 20.00
N ALA A 998 4.04 -15.18 20.03
CA ALA A 998 5.33 -14.92 20.66
C ALA A 998 6.02 -13.76 19.93
N THR A 999 6.30 -12.66 20.63
CA THR A 999 6.74 -11.42 19.98
C THR A 999 8.11 -10.99 20.50
N LEU A 1000 9.04 -10.70 19.59
CA LEU A 1000 10.30 -10.02 19.87
C LEU A 1000 10.30 -8.66 19.17
N LEU A 1001 10.19 -7.59 19.96
CA LEU A 1001 10.45 -6.22 19.51
C LEU A 1001 11.95 -5.93 19.60
N MET A 1002 12.50 -5.24 18.61
CA MET A 1002 13.90 -4.88 18.58
C MET A 1002 14.04 -3.42 18.16
N THR A 1003 14.77 -2.63 18.93
CA THR A 1003 15.10 -1.23 18.59
C THR A 1003 16.50 -0.89 19.11
N ALA A 1004 16.96 0.34 18.91
CA ALA A 1004 18.24 0.79 19.40
C ALA A 1004 18.15 2.22 19.94
N ASP A 1005 19.01 2.55 20.90
CA ASP A 1005 19.00 3.82 21.62
C ASP A 1005 19.42 5.04 20.77
N HIS A 1006 20.16 4.83 19.68
CA HIS A 1006 20.55 5.87 18.72
C HIS A 1006 19.79 5.75 17.39
N ASP A 1007 18.60 5.13 17.37
CA ASP A 1007 17.74 5.12 16.19
C ASP A 1007 17.01 6.47 16.04
N ASP A 1008 17.68 7.41 15.38
CA ASP A 1008 17.12 8.72 15.02
C ASP A 1008 16.36 8.72 13.69
N ARG A 1009 16.16 7.55 13.07
CA ARG A 1009 15.23 7.39 11.94
C ARG A 1009 13.84 7.09 12.48
N VAL A 1010 13.69 6.00 13.23
CA VAL A 1010 12.46 5.58 13.91
C VAL A 1010 12.75 5.55 15.41
N VAL A 1011 12.42 6.67 16.05
CA VAL A 1011 12.69 6.90 17.47
C VAL A 1011 12.22 5.73 18.36
N PRO A 1012 13.06 5.27 19.32
CA PRO A 1012 12.78 4.05 20.10
C PRO A 1012 11.50 4.13 20.94
N LEU A 1013 11.02 5.35 21.24
CA LEU A 1013 9.72 5.59 21.91
C LEU A 1013 8.57 4.83 21.26
N HIS A 1014 8.60 4.57 19.94
CA HIS A 1014 7.58 3.76 19.27
C HIS A 1014 7.51 2.36 19.87
N SER A 1015 8.67 1.70 20.03
CA SER A 1015 8.75 0.37 20.63
C SER A 1015 8.53 0.40 22.14
N LEU A 1016 9.02 1.43 22.84
CA LEU A 1016 8.91 1.56 24.29
C LEU A 1016 7.47 1.80 24.76
N LYS A 1017 6.74 2.72 24.12
CA LYS A 1017 5.31 2.97 24.43
C LYS A 1017 4.46 1.75 24.11
N TYR A 1018 4.71 1.13 22.94
CA TYR A 1018 3.98 -0.06 22.51
C TYR A 1018 4.16 -1.24 23.47
N ILE A 1019 5.40 -1.54 23.90
CA ILE A 1019 5.64 -2.65 24.82
C ILE A 1019 5.10 -2.36 26.22
N ALA A 1020 5.12 -1.10 26.68
CA ALA A 1020 4.52 -0.71 27.96
C ALA A 1020 3.01 -0.94 27.97
N GLU A 1021 2.30 -0.51 26.92
CA GLU A 1021 0.85 -0.71 26.79
C GLU A 1021 0.49 -2.19 26.54
N LEU A 1022 1.30 -2.93 25.78
CA LEU A 1022 1.09 -4.37 25.58
C LEU A 1022 1.29 -5.13 26.90
N TYR A 1023 2.34 -4.85 27.67
CA TYR A 1023 2.51 -5.43 29.00
C TYR A 1023 1.38 -5.08 29.96
N HIS A 1024 0.82 -3.87 29.88
CA HIS A 1024 -0.38 -3.49 30.64
C HIS A 1024 -1.58 -4.34 30.24
N THR A 1025 -1.87 -4.43 28.94
CA THR A 1025 -3.00 -5.17 28.36
C THR A 1025 -2.92 -6.67 28.67
N LEU A 1026 -1.73 -7.27 28.59
CA LEU A 1026 -1.54 -8.71 28.82
C LEU A 1026 -1.70 -9.13 30.29
N LYS A 1027 -1.76 -8.20 31.24
CA LYS A 1027 -2.05 -8.53 32.64
C LYS A 1027 -3.40 -9.20 32.81
N ASP A 1028 -4.40 -8.76 32.05
CA ASP A 1028 -5.76 -9.27 32.13
C ASP A 1028 -5.93 -10.63 31.43
N ALA A 1029 -4.89 -11.07 30.71
CA ALA A 1029 -4.82 -12.37 30.05
C ALA A 1029 -3.84 -13.34 30.73
N ARG A 1030 -3.35 -13.05 31.95
CA ARG A 1030 -2.37 -13.89 32.68
C ARG A 1030 -2.70 -15.38 32.72
N ASP A 1031 -3.98 -15.71 32.79
CA ASP A 1031 -4.49 -17.08 32.92
C ASP A 1031 -4.30 -17.92 31.66
N TYR A 1032 -4.20 -17.27 30.48
CA TYR A 1032 -4.12 -17.95 29.20
C TYR A 1032 -3.05 -17.41 28.26
N GLN A 1033 -2.49 -16.22 28.45
CA GLN A 1033 -1.37 -15.72 27.66
C GLN A 1033 -0.07 -16.39 28.11
N THR A 1034 0.38 -17.38 27.34
CA THR A 1034 1.60 -18.14 27.65
C THR A 1034 2.78 -17.83 26.75
N ASN A 1035 2.53 -17.28 25.56
CA ASN A 1035 3.59 -16.93 24.62
C ASN A 1035 4.42 -15.74 25.13
N PRO A 1036 5.77 -15.82 25.07
CA PRO A 1036 6.65 -14.72 25.46
C PRO A 1036 6.47 -13.49 24.56
N VAL A 1037 6.29 -12.33 25.18
CA VAL A 1037 6.38 -11.01 24.55
C VAL A 1037 7.57 -10.29 25.17
N LEU A 1038 8.57 -9.95 24.37
CA LEU A 1038 9.86 -9.43 24.80
C LEU A 1038 10.30 -8.26 23.93
N ILE A 1039 11.21 -7.43 24.47
CA ILE A 1039 11.86 -6.34 23.73
C ILE A 1039 13.37 -6.35 23.98
N ARG A 1040 14.15 -6.15 22.91
CA ARG A 1040 15.60 -5.95 22.94
C ARG A 1040 15.91 -4.53 22.51
N VAL A 1041 16.47 -3.73 23.40
CA VAL A 1041 16.97 -2.38 23.10
C VAL A 1041 18.49 -2.44 23.04
N GLU A 1042 19.05 -2.35 21.83
CA GLU A 1042 20.50 -2.36 21.60
C GLU A 1042 21.13 -1.01 21.98
N VAL A 1043 22.30 -1.06 22.61
CA VAL A 1043 23.07 0.14 22.99
C VAL A 1043 24.12 0.43 21.93
N ALA A 1044 24.31 1.72 21.62
CA ALA A 1044 25.28 2.20 20.63
C ALA A 1044 25.04 1.60 19.21
N ALA A 1045 23.78 1.59 18.80
CA ALA A 1045 23.35 1.27 17.44
C ALA A 1045 22.17 2.17 17.04
N GLY A 1046 21.95 2.31 15.74
CA GLY A 1046 20.79 3.01 15.19
C GLY A 1046 19.93 2.11 14.32
N HIS A 1047 19.28 2.70 13.31
CA HIS A 1047 18.26 2.05 12.49
C HIS A 1047 18.75 0.78 11.77
N GLY A 1048 20.04 0.73 11.40
CA GLY A 1048 20.68 -0.48 10.85
C GLY A 1048 21.84 -0.22 9.91
N GLN A 1049 21.85 0.92 9.19
CA GLN A 1049 22.95 1.26 8.29
C GLN A 1049 24.23 1.55 9.10
N GLY A 1050 25.35 0.98 8.65
CA GLY A 1050 26.65 1.11 9.35
C GLY A 1050 26.79 0.26 10.61
N LYS A 1051 25.80 -0.58 10.96
CA LYS A 1051 25.92 -1.50 12.10
C LYS A 1051 27.10 -2.47 11.89
N PRO A 1052 28.01 -2.62 12.86
CA PRO A 1052 29.18 -3.48 12.70
C PRO A 1052 28.78 -4.95 12.52
N THR A 1053 29.58 -5.71 11.74
CA THR A 1053 29.35 -7.15 11.50
C THR A 1053 29.15 -7.95 12.78
N SER A 1054 29.92 -7.68 13.84
CA SER A 1054 29.76 -8.33 15.15
C SER A 1054 28.34 -8.15 15.72
N LYS A 1055 27.85 -6.91 15.82
CA LYS A 1055 26.48 -6.63 16.27
C LYS A 1055 25.41 -7.22 15.35
N CYS A 1056 25.67 -7.31 14.03
CA CYS A 1056 24.76 -8.00 13.11
C CYS A 1056 24.64 -9.50 13.42
N ILE A 1057 25.76 -10.16 13.73
CA ILE A 1057 25.77 -11.58 14.11
C ILE A 1057 25.06 -11.78 15.46
N ASP A 1058 25.30 -10.91 16.44
CA ASP A 1058 24.64 -10.97 17.75
C ASP A 1058 23.12 -10.79 17.63
N GLU A 1059 22.67 -9.80 16.86
CA GLU A 1059 21.25 -9.53 16.63
C GLU A 1059 20.55 -10.73 15.96
N LEU A 1060 21.18 -11.32 14.94
CA LEU A 1060 20.64 -12.50 14.28
C LEU A 1060 20.65 -13.74 15.18
N THR A 1061 21.68 -13.89 16.00
CA THR A 1061 21.75 -14.97 17.00
C THR A 1061 20.56 -14.86 17.94
N ASP A 1062 20.28 -13.66 18.43
CA ASP A 1062 19.15 -13.37 19.31
C ASP A 1062 17.80 -13.67 18.64
N ILE A 1063 17.60 -13.27 17.39
CA ILE A 1063 16.39 -13.59 16.62
C ILE A 1063 16.18 -15.11 16.52
N TYR A 1064 17.22 -15.86 16.14
CA TYR A 1064 17.11 -17.31 16.00
C TYR A 1064 17.00 -18.04 17.34
N CYS A 1065 17.65 -17.54 18.40
CA CYS A 1065 17.44 -18.04 19.76
C CYS A 1065 15.99 -17.87 20.18
N PHE A 1066 15.39 -16.70 19.92
CA PHE A 1066 13.98 -16.46 20.20
C PHE A 1066 13.09 -17.44 19.42
N ILE A 1067 13.22 -17.51 18.09
CA ILE A 1067 12.43 -18.40 17.23
C ILE A 1067 12.56 -19.86 17.66
N GLN A 1068 13.79 -20.32 17.90
CA GLN A 1068 14.08 -21.68 18.35
C GLN A 1068 13.32 -22.02 19.62
N ARG A 1069 13.45 -21.16 20.64
CA ARG A 1069 12.84 -21.35 21.95
C ARG A 1069 11.32 -21.33 21.86
N VAL A 1070 10.75 -20.35 21.15
CA VAL A 1070 9.30 -20.15 21.18
C VAL A 1070 8.56 -21.18 20.35
N LEU A 1071 9.15 -21.67 19.25
CA LEU A 1071 8.53 -22.66 18.36
C LEU A 1071 9.01 -24.10 18.60
N SER A 1072 9.99 -24.31 19.48
CA SER A 1072 10.63 -25.63 19.72
C SER A 1072 11.11 -26.32 18.45
N ILE A 1073 11.63 -25.54 17.51
CA ILE A 1073 12.18 -26.07 16.27
C ILE A 1073 13.56 -26.68 16.55
N GLU A 1074 13.84 -27.78 15.86
CA GLU A 1074 15.05 -28.57 16.07
C GLU A 1074 16.21 -28.01 15.22
N TRP A 1075 17.38 -27.85 15.85
CA TRP A 1075 18.61 -27.55 15.13
C TRP A 1075 19.17 -28.81 14.47
N LYS A 1076 19.30 -28.79 13.15
CA LYS A 1076 19.96 -29.83 12.34
C LYS A 1076 21.42 -29.43 12.10
N LYS A 1077 22.31 -30.33 12.47
CA LYS A 1077 23.77 -30.17 12.32
C LYS A 1077 24.22 -30.38 10.89
#